data_AF-A0AA36NBB8-F1
#
_entry.id   AF-A0AA36NBB8-F1
#
_cell.length_a   1.000
_cell.length_b   1.000
_cell.length_c   1.000
_cell.angle_alpha   90.00
_cell.angle_beta   90.00
_cell.angle_gamma   90.00
#
_symmetry.space_group_name_H-M   'P 1'
#
loop_
_entity.id
_entity.type
_entity.pdbx_description
1 polymer ?
#
loop_
_entity_poly.entity_id
_entity_poly.type
_entity_poly.pdbx_seq_one_letter_code
_entity_poly.pdbx_strand_id
1 'polypeptide(L)'
;MGRGQRQTLNYARLQLADSDVPALGLKQAATHYGEVDVSQNRLSAKGIEEVVNYCIRCSDLRVLKAYKNEIGDAGARHIARLIRRCRYIEEVHLSHNQLTEEGVRVIIEAACPRPQQASPLWLRLERNWVAEPASLLQELVDHSSVCGRTDERRCTNRHCAWKRQVHVPFLHMQREVVKEENRQSKIVQTLFREYEKTCAEPGLKEEVESKKASTRTGDWQAETEPARDPKTQAKDRLKKESQKAQLLTDTRKEAKESEKKAKANADLQPAKAVWEVRLRTADVRPEAAQEAAQDGLSGPDEAQSLGSAPSLELEFLLAHSWRLKTMLNAKQQMTGSEDVAWLEACVRQLHAIMEDLEPERQWKTEPFGSMKTGFCLRGCDLDIAVLSGVPETAINDKDILAKLSSILAQKPEFKVKQVVPWARVPILKLEYRGRDVDISVNNFKAVANSKLLAAYARLDPLIPEFGTAVKLWAKASQLCGASEGNLSSYAFILMAVYFLQVASGDELPCLQDELPSGWDGDDQALDTLAREQCKNWRSSSSLWMYLAGFFAFYSNARGPLALEGYEPFRWGEEVVSVRLGRRSRRLTVESEEFQELGRRQKGFLHIEDPVELSRNLRDALWPGHEELLRHQLQQTHGIFVLQAKSMLPGAPMEV
;
A
#
# COMPACT_ATOMS: atom_id res chain seq x y z
N MET A 1 5.20 27.21 43.54
CA MET A 1 6.45 27.11 42.75
C MET A 1 6.07 26.86 41.30
N GLY A 2 6.45 27.76 40.39
CA GLY A 2 6.02 27.73 38.99
C GLY A 2 6.49 26.48 38.26
N ARG A 3 5.65 25.93 37.38
CA ARG A 3 6.03 24.85 36.45
C ARG A 3 7.03 25.44 35.45
N GLY A 4 8.32 25.32 35.73
CA GLY A 4 9.37 25.64 34.76
C GLY A 4 9.17 24.84 33.46
N GLN A 5 9.45 25.45 32.31
CA GLN A 5 9.44 24.77 31.02
C GLN A 5 10.34 23.53 31.10
N ARG A 6 9.73 22.35 30.97
CA ARG A 6 10.46 21.07 30.93
C ARG A 6 11.28 21.03 29.65
N GLN A 7 12.59 20.81 29.78
CA GLN A 7 13.47 20.69 28.62
C GLN A 7 13.40 19.28 28.03
N THR A 8 13.52 19.21 26.70
CA THR A 8 13.59 17.95 25.95
C THR A 8 15.03 17.73 25.49
N LEU A 9 15.58 16.56 25.77
CA LEU A 9 16.87 16.12 25.27
C LEU A 9 16.65 15.19 24.09
N ASN A 10 17.10 15.57 22.89
CA ASN A 10 16.82 14.84 21.65
C ASN A 10 18.12 14.40 20.97
N TYR A 11 18.37 13.10 20.98
CA TYR A 11 19.44 12.40 20.27
C TYR A 11 18.87 11.35 19.31
N ALA A 12 17.65 11.55 18.82
CA ALA A 12 17.03 10.62 17.89
C ALA A 12 17.62 10.71 16.48
N ARG A 13 17.66 9.58 15.75
CA ARG A 13 18.09 9.50 14.33
C ARG A 13 19.53 9.94 14.06
N LEU A 14 20.42 9.73 15.03
CA LEU A 14 21.83 10.10 14.92
C LEU A 14 22.74 8.92 14.58
N GLN A 15 22.17 7.72 14.38
CA GLN A 15 22.88 6.47 14.14
C GLN A 15 23.85 6.06 15.27
N LEU A 16 23.56 6.50 16.50
CA LEU A 16 24.40 6.25 17.66
C LEU A 16 24.49 4.76 17.96
N ALA A 17 25.70 4.27 18.17
CA ALA A 17 26.00 2.96 18.77
C ALA A 17 26.34 3.13 20.26
N ASP A 18 26.45 2.01 20.97
CA ASP A 18 26.79 2.01 22.41
C ASP A 18 28.06 2.80 22.74
N SER A 19 29.06 2.78 21.85
CA SER A 19 30.34 3.49 22.01
C SER A 19 30.22 5.00 21.99
N ASP A 20 29.15 5.53 21.40
CA ASP A 20 28.97 6.96 21.20
C ASP A 20 28.30 7.60 22.42
N VAL A 21 27.56 6.82 23.21
CA VAL A 21 26.80 7.29 24.38
C VAL A 21 27.66 8.00 25.42
N PRO A 22 28.86 7.50 25.79
CA PRO A 22 29.75 8.21 26.71
C PRO A 22 30.21 9.58 26.20
N ALA A 23 30.32 9.75 24.87
CA ALA A 23 30.75 10.99 24.23
C ALA A 23 29.62 12.02 24.09
N LEU A 24 28.36 11.64 24.31
CA LEU A 24 27.20 12.56 24.25
C LEU A 24 27.21 13.64 25.33
N GLY A 25 28.22 13.68 26.22
CA GLY A 25 28.35 14.74 27.21
C GLY A 25 27.24 14.72 28.26
N LEU A 26 26.56 13.58 28.44
CA LEU A 26 25.54 13.32 29.48
C LEU A 26 26.06 13.52 30.93
N LYS A 27 27.30 14.01 31.12
CA LYS A 27 27.90 14.30 32.41
C LYS A 27 27.93 15.78 32.78
N GLN A 28 27.34 16.71 32.03
CA GLN A 28 27.41 18.13 32.41
C GLN A 28 26.05 18.88 32.35
N ALA A 29 25.62 19.31 33.55
CA ALA A 29 24.93 20.57 33.86
C ALA A 29 23.45 20.82 33.47
N ALA A 30 22.58 19.80 33.36
CA ALA A 30 21.13 20.04 33.49
C ALA A 30 20.42 18.86 34.17
N THR A 31 19.95 19.08 35.40
CA THR A 31 19.25 18.09 36.26
C THR A 31 17.74 18.03 36.03
N HIS A 32 17.21 18.62 34.95
CA HIS A 32 15.77 18.92 34.81
C HIS A 32 15.17 18.62 33.43
N TYR A 33 15.60 17.57 32.74
CA TYR A 33 14.92 17.14 31.51
C TYR A 33 13.59 16.44 31.82
N GLY A 34 12.51 16.89 31.19
CA GLY A 34 11.21 16.24 31.26
C GLY A 34 11.03 15.15 30.21
N GLU A 35 11.78 15.21 29.12
CA GLU A 35 11.74 14.24 28.04
C GLU A 35 13.16 13.93 27.55
N VAL A 36 13.44 12.64 27.36
CA VAL A 36 14.68 12.16 26.73
C VAL A 36 14.30 11.28 25.54
N ASP A 37 14.76 11.64 24.35
CA ASP A 37 14.56 10.90 23.11
C ASP A 37 15.90 10.42 22.55
N VAL A 38 16.11 9.10 22.57
CA VAL A 38 17.26 8.39 22.00
C VAL A 38 16.80 7.39 20.92
N SER A 39 15.61 7.60 20.35
CA SER A 39 15.00 6.69 19.38
C SER A 39 15.71 6.66 18.03
N GLN A 40 15.49 5.59 17.25
CA GLN A 40 16.06 5.45 15.90
C GLN A 40 17.59 5.50 15.88
N ASN A 41 18.20 4.74 16.77
CA ASN A 41 19.64 4.53 16.88
C ASN A 41 19.94 3.01 16.92
N ARG A 42 21.18 2.62 17.23
CA ARG A 42 21.62 1.22 17.38
C ARG A 42 22.04 0.93 18.82
N LEU A 43 21.26 1.41 19.78
CA LEU A 43 21.56 1.21 21.20
C LEU A 43 21.15 -0.20 21.63
N SER A 44 22.09 -0.94 22.21
CA SER A 44 21.85 -2.24 22.84
C SER A 44 21.54 -2.07 24.34
N ALA A 45 21.56 -3.18 25.10
CA ALA A 45 21.50 -3.16 26.55
C ALA A 45 22.58 -2.25 27.19
N LYS A 46 23.78 -2.18 26.60
CA LYS A 46 24.88 -1.34 27.12
C LYS A 46 24.61 0.15 26.89
N GLY A 47 24.20 0.52 25.69
CA GLY A 47 23.88 1.92 25.37
C GLY A 47 22.72 2.44 26.20
N ILE A 48 21.65 1.64 26.36
CA ILE A 48 20.50 2.05 27.19
C ILE A 48 20.84 2.08 28.68
N GLU A 49 21.78 1.26 29.17
CA GLU A 49 22.24 1.34 30.56
C GLU A 49 22.83 2.72 30.88
N GLU A 50 23.70 3.22 30.00
CA GLU A 50 24.32 4.54 30.16
C GLU A 50 23.29 5.68 30.07
N VAL A 51 22.35 5.59 29.13
CA VAL A 51 21.21 6.52 29.06
C VAL A 51 20.37 6.46 30.34
N VAL A 52 20.13 5.27 30.90
CA VAL A 52 19.40 5.12 32.18
C VAL A 52 20.19 5.72 33.35
N ASN A 53 21.51 5.49 33.43
CA ASN A 53 22.37 6.08 34.46
C ASN A 53 22.26 7.62 34.45
N TYR A 54 22.06 8.20 33.28
CA TYR A 54 21.74 9.61 33.13
C TYR A 54 20.32 9.95 33.59
N CYS A 55 19.31 9.30 33.01
CA CYS A 55 17.89 9.58 33.23
C CYS A 55 17.47 9.46 34.70
N ILE A 56 18.08 8.54 35.46
CA ILE A 56 17.81 8.36 36.90
C ILE A 56 18.13 9.63 37.72
N ARG A 57 19.04 10.48 37.24
CA ARG A 57 19.40 11.75 37.90
C ARG A 57 18.41 12.89 37.57
N CYS A 58 17.52 12.69 36.60
CA CYS A 58 16.52 13.68 36.19
C CYS A 58 15.23 13.49 37.00
N SER A 59 15.06 14.27 38.08
CA SER A 59 13.87 14.20 38.95
C SER A 59 12.57 14.57 38.22
N ASP A 60 12.67 15.36 37.15
CA ASP A 60 11.55 15.82 36.34
C ASP A 60 11.21 14.95 35.14
N LEU A 61 11.92 13.84 34.94
CA LEU A 61 11.69 12.97 33.79
C LEU A 61 10.24 12.46 33.77
N ARG A 62 9.57 12.66 32.64
CA ARG A 62 8.21 12.20 32.36
C ARG A 62 8.14 11.33 31.11
N VAL A 63 9.03 11.50 30.14
CA VAL A 63 8.97 10.75 28.89
C VAL A 63 10.35 10.21 28.54
N LEU A 64 10.43 8.90 28.26
CA LEU A 64 11.60 8.28 27.63
C LEU A 64 11.19 7.66 26.30
N LYS A 65 11.79 8.11 25.22
CA LYS A 65 11.64 7.50 23.88
C LYS A 65 12.93 6.78 23.51
N ALA A 66 12.83 5.46 23.36
CA ALA A 66 13.95 4.60 22.99
C ALA A 66 13.54 3.55 21.93
N TYR A 67 12.49 3.84 21.15
CA TYR A 67 11.98 2.97 20.09
C TYR A 67 12.94 2.91 18.90
N LYS A 68 12.85 1.85 18.08
CA LYS A 68 13.76 1.58 16.94
C LYS A 68 15.23 1.59 17.38
N ASN A 69 15.56 0.70 18.30
CA ASN A 69 16.92 0.41 18.79
C ASN A 69 17.12 -1.12 18.86
N GLU A 70 18.21 -1.57 19.46
CA GLU A 70 18.58 -2.99 19.61
C GLU A 70 18.44 -3.45 21.08
N ILE A 71 17.46 -2.90 21.81
CA ILE A 71 17.28 -3.15 23.24
C ILE A 71 16.61 -4.51 23.46
N GLY A 72 17.36 -5.49 23.97
CA GLY A 72 16.84 -6.79 24.40
C GLY A 72 16.48 -6.86 25.89
N ASP A 73 16.21 -8.07 26.41
CA ASP A 73 15.75 -8.29 27.79
C ASP A 73 16.77 -7.85 28.86
N ALA A 74 18.07 -7.87 28.55
CA ALA A 74 19.08 -7.26 29.41
C ALA A 74 18.85 -5.74 29.56
N GLY A 75 18.53 -5.06 28.45
CA GLY A 75 18.14 -3.66 28.42
C GLY A 75 16.86 -3.37 29.21
N ALA A 76 15.89 -4.29 29.17
CA ALA A 76 14.65 -4.19 29.95
C ALA A 76 14.90 -4.08 31.46
N ARG A 77 15.92 -4.76 31.99
CA ARG A 77 16.30 -4.65 33.41
C ARG A 77 16.76 -3.24 33.77
N HIS A 78 17.50 -2.57 32.88
CA HIS A 78 17.90 -1.18 33.07
C HIS A 78 16.70 -0.23 32.98
N ILE A 79 15.77 -0.44 32.05
CA ILE A 79 14.51 0.32 31.99
C ILE A 79 13.67 0.11 33.25
N ALA A 80 13.55 -1.11 33.75
CA ALA A 80 12.85 -1.40 35.00
C ALA A 80 13.48 -0.66 36.18
N ARG A 81 14.82 -0.59 36.25
CA ARG A 81 15.53 0.24 37.24
C ARG A 81 15.18 1.72 37.12
N LEU A 82 15.09 2.26 35.89
CA LEU A 82 14.64 3.63 35.66
C LEU A 82 13.22 3.85 36.19
N ILE A 83 12.27 2.99 35.83
CA ILE A 83 10.86 3.13 36.22
C ILE A 83 10.69 3.10 37.75
N ARG A 84 11.41 2.21 38.45
CA ARG A 84 11.38 2.15 39.93
C ARG A 84 11.86 3.45 40.57
N ARG A 85 12.80 4.15 39.94
CA ARG A 85 13.43 5.36 40.46
C ARG A 85 12.68 6.63 40.05
N CYS A 86 12.26 6.72 38.80
CA CYS A 86 11.49 7.82 38.23
C CYS A 86 9.98 7.51 38.31
N ARG A 87 9.43 7.46 39.53
CA ARG A 87 8.04 7.02 39.79
C ARG A 87 6.93 7.84 39.13
N TYR A 88 7.26 9.04 38.64
CA TYR A 88 6.33 9.93 37.93
C TYR A 88 6.47 9.87 36.41
N ILE A 89 7.27 8.95 35.86
CA ILE A 89 7.40 8.79 34.41
C ILE A 89 6.02 8.49 33.80
N GLU A 90 5.59 9.31 32.85
CA GLU A 90 4.27 9.24 32.20
C GLU A 90 4.29 8.34 30.97
N GLU A 91 5.41 8.32 30.22
CA GLU A 91 5.54 7.55 28.98
C GLU A 91 6.92 6.89 28.85
N VAL A 92 6.92 5.63 28.45
CA VAL A 92 8.12 4.89 28.01
C VAL A 92 7.80 4.24 26.68
N HIS A 93 8.54 4.62 25.64
CA HIS A 93 8.35 4.11 24.29
C HIS A 93 9.50 3.21 23.86
N LEU A 94 9.22 1.91 23.74
CA LEU A 94 10.18 0.85 23.45
C LEU A 94 9.80 0.01 22.23
N SER A 95 8.98 0.54 21.32
CA SER A 95 8.59 -0.24 20.15
C SER A 95 9.77 -0.48 19.21
N HIS A 96 9.66 -1.48 18.34
CA HIS A 96 10.72 -1.84 17.39
C HIS A 96 12.08 -2.10 18.07
N ASN A 97 12.09 -2.81 19.20
CA ASN A 97 13.30 -3.27 19.88
C ASN A 97 13.39 -4.81 19.81
N GLN A 98 14.19 -5.42 20.69
CA GLN A 98 14.43 -6.86 20.74
C GLN A 98 13.89 -7.51 22.03
N LEU A 99 12.85 -6.94 22.66
CA LEU A 99 12.28 -7.46 23.90
C LEU A 99 11.52 -8.77 23.65
N THR A 100 11.68 -9.76 24.50
CA THR A 100 10.80 -10.93 24.54
C THR A 100 9.74 -10.76 25.61
N GLU A 101 8.93 -11.80 25.82
CA GLU A 101 8.01 -11.88 26.95
C GLU A 101 8.70 -11.62 28.30
N GLU A 102 9.91 -12.14 28.49
CA GLU A 102 10.70 -11.94 29.72
C GLU A 102 11.01 -10.46 29.97
N GLY A 103 11.47 -9.75 28.93
CA GLY A 103 11.75 -8.32 29.03
C GLY A 103 10.48 -7.50 29.35
N VAL A 104 9.35 -7.85 28.73
CA VAL A 104 8.06 -7.20 29.01
C VAL A 104 7.65 -7.42 30.47
N ARG A 105 7.72 -8.66 30.98
CA ARG A 105 7.38 -8.98 32.37
C ARG A 105 8.20 -8.18 33.37
N VAL A 106 9.51 -8.11 33.17
CA VAL A 106 10.43 -7.35 34.01
C VAL A 106 10.05 -5.86 34.08
N ILE A 107 9.65 -5.28 32.95
CA ILE A 107 9.24 -3.87 32.89
C ILE A 107 7.89 -3.67 33.59
N ILE A 108 6.92 -4.56 33.37
CA ILE A 108 5.58 -4.47 33.97
C ILE A 108 5.64 -4.62 35.49
N GLU A 109 6.39 -5.60 35.98
CA GLU A 109 6.58 -5.83 37.42
C GLU A 109 7.18 -4.59 38.10
N ALA A 110 8.11 -3.90 37.43
CA ALA A 110 8.66 -2.64 37.91
C ALA A 110 7.68 -1.46 37.80
N ALA A 111 6.75 -1.50 36.85
CA ALA A 111 5.81 -0.42 36.55
C ALA A 111 4.49 -0.48 37.33
N CYS A 112 4.05 -1.64 37.81
CA CYS A 112 2.83 -1.76 38.61
C CYS A 112 2.90 -1.05 39.98
N PRO A 113 3.99 -1.08 40.77
CA PRO A 113 4.07 -0.35 42.03
C PRO A 113 4.19 1.17 41.79
N ARG A 114 3.05 1.82 41.49
CA ARG A 114 2.95 3.27 41.25
C ARG A 114 2.01 3.95 42.25
N PRO A 115 2.27 5.22 42.63
CA PRO A 115 1.41 5.97 43.54
C PRO A 115 -0.04 6.04 43.02
N GLN A 116 -1.02 5.87 43.90
CA GLN A 116 -2.45 5.77 43.56
C GLN A 116 -3.04 7.02 42.87
N GLN A 117 -2.34 8.16 42.91
CA GLN A 117 -2.72 9.43 42.29
C GLN A 117 -1.91 9.77 41.02
N ALA A 118 -0.98 8.92 40.59
CA ALA A 118 -0.23 9.12 39.37
C ALA A 118 -1.05 8.73 38.14
N SER A 119 -0.88 9.44 37.02
CA SER A 119 -1.39 8.98 35.72
C SER A 119 -0.83 7.59 35.40
N PRO A 120 -1.63 6.73 34.71
CA PRO A 120 -1.14 5.43 34.28
C PRO A 120 0.11 5.60 33.41
N LEU A 121 1.07 4.68 33.56
CA LEU A 121 2.24 4.66 32.69
C LEU A 121 1.82 4.26 31.28
N TRP A 122 2.09 5.10 30.30
CA TRP A 122 1.94 4.75 28.89
C TRP A 122 3.17 3.99 28.41
N LEU A 123 3.04 2.68 28.22
CA LEU A 123 4.15 1.79 27.90
C LEU A 123 3.94 1.17 26.51
N ARG A 124 4.67 1.67 25.51
CA ARG A 124 4.59 1.18 24.12
C ARG A 124 5.61 0.09 23.87
N LEU A 125 5.13 -1.10 23.52
CA LEU A 125 5.92 -2.34 23.41
C LEU A 125 5.70 -3.08 22.07
N GLU A 126 5.00 -2.47 21.11
CA GLU A 126 4.73 -3.08 19.81
C GLU A 126 6.03 -3.34 19.02
N ARG A 127 6.00 -4.31 18.11
CA ARG A 127 7.11 -4.67 17.22
C ARG A 127 8.38 -5.12 17.98
N ASN A 128 8.21 -5.83 19.08
CA ASN A 128 9.25 -6.60 19.78
C ASN A 128 9.09 -8.11 19.44
N TRP A 129 9.75 -9.02 20.16
CA TRP A 129 9.75 -10.48 19.93
C TRP A 129 8.95 -11.25 20.99
N VAL A 130 7.79 -10.74 21.40
CA VAL A 130 6.88 -11.50 22.28
C VAL A 130 6.15 -12.54 21.42
N ALA A 131 6.38 -13.82 21.72
CA ALA A 131 5.88 -14.94 20.91
C ALA A 131 4.35 -15.10 20.99
N GLU A 132 3.79 -15.04 22.18
CA GLU A 132 2.35 -15.25 22.43
C GLU A 132 1.72 -14.00 23.08
N PRO A 133 1.61 -12.88 22.35
CA PRO A 133 1.28 -11.59 22.96
C PRO A 133 -0.16 -11.49 23.45
N ALA A 134 -1.09 -12.26 22.88
CA ALA A 134 -2.47 -12.35 23.37
C ALA A 134 -2.52 -13.03 24.74
N SER A 135 -1.84 -14.18 24.87
CA SER A 135 -1.73 -14.94 26.12
C SER A 135 -1.03 -14.13 27.20
N LEU A 136 0.09 -13.49 26.87
CA LEU A 136 0.80 -12.60 27.78
C LEU A 136 -0.09 -11.43 28.23
N LEU A 137 -0.79 -10.77 27.30
CA LEU A 137 -1.65 -9.64 27.66
C LEU A 137 -2.77 -10.06 28.61
N GLN A 138 -3.39 -11.21 28.37
CA GLN A 138 -4.44 -11.75 29.22
C GLN A 138 -3.91 -12.00 30.64
N GLU A 139 -2.77 -12.69 30.76
CA GLU A 139 -2.14 -12.95 32.04
C GLU A 139 -1.78 -11.66 32.81
N LEU A 140 -1.22 -10.66 32.11
CA LEU A 140 -0.86 -9.38 32.72
C LEU A 140 -2.10 -8.59 33.19
N VAL A 141 -3.22 -8.67 32.49
CA VAL A 141 -4.48 -8.03 32.90
C VAL A 141 -5.07 -8.72 34.14
N ASP A 142 -4.93 -10.04 34.22
CA ASP A 142 -5.49 -10.86 35.30
C ASP A 142 -4.67 -10.76 36.59
N HIS A 143 -3.33 -10.75 36.47
CA HIS A 143 -2.42 -10.83 37.62
C HIS A 143 -1.69 -9.53 37.95
N SER A 144 -1.82 -8.48 37.14
CA SER A 144 -1.14 -7.20 37.35
C SER A 144 -2.05 -6.00 37.09
N SER A 145 -1.62 -4.80 37.51
CA SER A 145 -2.38 -3.56 37.32
C SER A 145 -2.19 -2.99 35.89
N VAL A 146 -2.53 -3.81 34.89
CA VAL A 146 -2.33 -3.53 33.47
C VAL A 146 -3.68 -3.38 32.77
N CYS A 147 -3.74 -2.45 31.83
CA CYS A 147 -4.85 -2.31 30.88
C CYS A 147 -4.27 -2.34 29.45
N GLY A 148 -4.76 -3.28 28.63
CA GLY A 148 -4.42 -3.37 27.21
C GLY A 148 -5.03 -2.27 26.34
N ARG A 149 -5.81 -1.36 26.94
CA ARG A 149 -6.52 -0.25 26.28
C ARG A 149 -7.40 -0.72 25.11
N THR A 150 -8.22 -1.73 25.35
CA THR A 150 -9.20 -2.24 24.37
C THR A 150 -10.33 -1.23 24.07
N ASP A 151 -10.59 -0.28 24.98
CA ASP A 151 -11.56 0.80 24.79
C ASP A 151 -10.84 2.15 24.75
N GLU A 152 -10.49 2.59 23.55
CA GLU A 152 -9.73 3.81 23.31
C GLU A 152 -10.47 5.10 23.67
N ARG A 153 -11.81 5.04 23.77
CA ARG A 153 -12.66 6.19 24.12
C ARG A 153 -12.68 6.42 25.62
N ARG A 154 -12.71 5.36 26.42
CA ARG A 154 -12.73 5.44 27.88
C ARG A 154 -11.33 5.46 28.50
N CYS A 155 -10.31 4.95 27.81
CA CYS A 155 -8.93 4.99 28.28
C CYS A 155 -8.03 5.84 27.38
N THR A 156 -7.57 6.98 27.91
CA THR A 156 -6.60 7.87 27.26
C THR A 156 -5.19 7.61 27.79
N ASN A 157 -4.18 8.30 27.25
CA ASN A 157 -2.81 8.18 27.77
C ASN A 157 -2.61 8.73 29.19
N ARG A 158 -3.57 9.51 29.71
CA ARG A 158 -3.51 10.08 31.07
C ARG A 158 -4.59 9.55 32.00
N HIS A 159 -5.53 8.75 31.50
CA HIS A 159 -6.68 8.27 32.27
C HIS A 159 -7.03 6.82 31.91
N CYS A 160 -7.19 5.97 32.92
CA CYS A 160 -7.67 4.61 32.77
C CYS A 160 -9.06 4.47 33.40
N ALA A 161 -10.09 4.14 32.61
CA ALA A 161 -11.43 3.89 33.10
C ALA A 161 -11.51 2.70 34.08
N TRP A 162 -10.60 1.74 33.96
CA TRP A 162 -10.49 0.58 34.85
C TRP A 162 -9.51 0.79 36.01
N LYS A 163 -9.01 2.03 36.21
CA LYS A 163 -8.07 2.40 37.28
C LYS A 163 -6.81 1.53 37.34
N ARG A 164 -6.39 0.96 36.21
CA ARG A 164 -5.13 0.21 36.08
C ARG A 164 -3.96 1.19 36.01
N GLN A 165 -2.81 0.78 36.53
CA GLN A 165 -1.63 1.65 36.69
C GLN A 165 -0.74 1.72 35.45
N VAL A 166 -0.85 0.76 34.53
CA VAL A 166 -0.03 0.69 33.31
C VAL A 166 -0.93 0.45 32.10
N HIS A 167 -0.72 1.24 31.04
CA HIS A 167 -1.29 1.02 29.73
C HIS A 167 -0.25 0.39 28.81
N VAL A 168 -0.62 -0.72 28.18
CA VAL A 168 0.20 -1.42 27.17
C VAL A 168 -0.52 -1.43 25.83
N PRO A 169 -0.75 -0.25 25.22
CA PRO A 169 -1.43 -0.17 23.93
C PRO A 169 -0.63 -0.98 22.90
N PHE A 170 -1.35 -1.73 22.06
CA PHE A 170 -0.76 -2.47 20.94
C PHE A 170 0.22 -3.59 21.33
N LEU A 171 0.20 -4.10 22.57
CA LEU A 171 1.03 -5.25 22.96
C LEU A 171 0.81 -6.48 22.06
N HIS A 172 -0.39 -6.64 21.50
CA HIS A 172 -0.73 -7.68 20.52
C HIS A 172 -0.01 -7.54 19.17
N MET A 173 0.54 -6.36 18.84
CA MET A 173 1.21 -6.09 17.57
C MET A 173 2.71 -6.35 17.68
N GLN A 174 3.15 -7.61 17.58
CA GLN A 174 4.57 -7.99 17.71
C GLN A 174 5.24 -8.22 16.36
N ARG A 175 6.56 -8.38 16.36
CA ARG A 175 7.26 -8.96 15.20
C ARG A 175 6.76 -10.39 15.07
N GLU A 176 6.49 -10.82 13.85
CA GLU A 176 6.13 -12.20 13.59
C GLU A 176 7.31 -13.08 13.97
N VAL A 177 7.10 -13.97 14.95
CA VAL A 177 8.00 -15.11 15.15
C VAL A 177 7.77 -16.01 13.95
N VAL A 178 8.66 -15.92 12.96
CA VAL A 178 8.70 -16.88 11.86
C VAL A 178 8.97 -18.24 12.50
N LYS A 179 7.93 -19.07 12.68
CA LYS A 179 8.07 -20.45 13.11
C LYS A 179 9.02 -21.15 12.14
N GLU A 180 10.04 -21.78 12.71
CA GLU A 180 11.23 -22.27 12.04
C GLU A 180 10.91 -23.41 11.06
N GLU A 181 10.62 -23.07 9.81
CA GLU A 181 10.86 -23.94 8.65
C GLU A 181 11.61 -23.14 7.59
N ASN A 182 12.81 -22.66 7.91
CA ASN A 182 13.52 -21.78 6.99
C ASN A 182 15.04 -21.94 7.01
N ARG A 183 15.49 -23.02 6.36
CA ARG A 183 16.90 -23.15 5.91
C ARG A 183 17.24 -22.08 4.86
N GLN A 184 16.24 -21.54 4.15
CA GLN A 184 16.38 -20.47 3.15
C GLN A 184 16.52 -19.06 3.76
N SER A 185 16.03 -18.79 4.99
CA SER A 185 16.10 -17.45 5.59
C SER A 185 17.50 -17.05 6.09
N LYS A 186 18.33 -18.02 6.51
CA LYS A 186 19.75 -17.75 6.85
C LYS A 186 20.58 -17.42 5.61
N ILE A 187 20.29 -18.05 4.47
CA ILE A 187 20.93 -17.74 3.19
C ILE A 187 20.52 -16.34 2.74
N VAL A 188 19.22 -15.99 2.78
CA VAL A 188 18.73 -14.65 2.42
C VAL A 188 19.29 -13.55 3.32
N GLN A 189 19.38 -13.76 4.64
CA GLN A 189 19.98 -12.77 5.56
C GLN A 189 21.51 -12.67 5.42
N THR A 190 22.20 -13.77 5.10
CA THR A 190 23.65 -13.78 4.86
C THR A 190 23.99 -13.10 3.53
N LEU A 191 23.21 -13.37 2.48
CA LEU A 191 23.33 -12.74 1.17
C LEU A 191 22.94 -11.25 1.20
N PHE A 192 21.98 -10.85 2.05
CA PHE A 192 21.65 -9.42 2.25
C PHE A 192 22.78 -8.65 2.95
N ARG A 193 23.50 -9.29 3.88
CA ARG A 193 24.71 -8.73 4.51
C ARG A 193 25.92 -8.73 3.57
N GLU A 194 26.03 -9.70 2.66
CA GLU A 194 27.04 -9.69 1.59
C GLU A 194 26.72 -8.63 0.53
N TYR A 195 25.44 -8.40 0.23
CA TYR A 195 24.94 -7.32 -0.63
C TYR A 195 25.26 -5.92 -0.05
N GLU A 196 25.03 -5.68 1.24
CA GLU A 196 25.46 -4.43 1.91
C GLU A 196 26.98 -4.22 1.85
N LYS A 197 27.77 -5.31 1.85
CA LYS A 197 29.23 -5.27 1.68
C LYS A 197 29.67 -5.05 0.22
N THR A 198 28.92 -5.54 -0.77
CA THR A 198 29.25 -5.37 -2.20
C THR A 198 28.79 -4.03 -2.75
N CYS A 199 27.74 -3.42 -2.19
CA CYS A 199 27.33 -2.05 -2.50
C CYS A 199 28.21 -0.98 -1.83
N ALA A 200 29.14 -1.38 -0.97
CA ALA A 200 30.19 -0.51 -0.45
C ALA A 200 31.42 -0.58 -1.37
N GLU A 201 31.41 0.14 -2.49
CA GLU A 201 32.64 0.32 -3.25
C GLU A 201 33.63 1.22 -2.47
N PRO A 202 34.88 0.77 -2.24
CA PRO A 202 35.95 1.61 -1.72
C PRO A 202 36.45 2.53 -2.85
N GLY A 203 35.79 3.67 -3.03
CA GLY A 203 36.21 4.64 -4.06
C GLY A 203 35.59 6.03 -4.00
N LEU A 204 34.52 6.24 -3.22
CA LEU A 204 33.77 7.52 -3.21
C LEU A 204 34.02 8.41 -1.97
N LYS A 205 35.07 8.14 -1.20
CA LYS A 205 35.46 9.02 -0.07
C LYS A 205 36.45 10.12 -0.46
N GLU A 206 37.29 9.93 -1.48
CA GLU A 206 38.33 10.91 -1.83
C GLU A 206 37.82 12.05 -2.75
N GLU A 207 36.73 11.86 -3.49
CA GLU A 207 36.17 12.91 -4.37
C GLU A 207 35.16 13.84 -3.68
N VAL A 208 34.69 13.47 -2.49
CA VAL A 208 33.79 14.29 -1.66
C VAL A 208 34.58 15.15 -0.65
N GLU A 209 35.79 14.74 -0.28
CA GLU A 209 36.68 15.54 0.58
C GLU A 209 37.43 16.63 -0.20
N SER A 210 37.73 16.45 -1.49
CA SER A 210 38.36 17.49 -2.32
C SER A 210 37.43 18.67 -2.65
N LYS A 211 36.10 18.47 -2.64
CA LYS A 211 35.10 19.53 -2.87
C LYS A 211 34.65 20.28 -1.62
N LYS A 212 35.07 19.84 -0.42
CA LYS A 212 34.83 20.55 0.86
C LYS A 212 35.97 21.49 1.28
N ALA A 213 37.09 21.48 0.56
CA ALA A 213 38.25 22.34 0.86
C ALA A 213 38.27 23.69 0.10
N SER A 214 37.30 23.97 -0.78
CA SER A 214 37.29 25.20 -1.63
C SER A 214 36.37 26.32 -1.15
N THR A 215 35.58 26.13 -0.09
CA THR A 215 34.69 27.18 0.45
C THR A 215 34.98 27.48 1.91
N ARG A 216 36.21 27.93 2.22
CA ARG A 216 36.48 28.54 3.52
C ARG A 216 37.67 29.50 3.55
N THR A 217 37.58 30.60 2.81
CA THR A 217 38.20 31.89 3.19
C THR A 217 37.48 33.03 2.48
N GLY A 218 36.89 33.94 3.25
CA GLY A 218 36.17 35.11 2.75
C GLY A 218 35.50 35.82 3.91
N ASP A 219 36.30 36.59 4.64
CA ASP A 219 35.85 37.53 5.67
C ASP A 219 34.72 38.43 5.14
N TRP A 220 33.64 38.54 5.92
CA TRP A 220 32.63 39.58 5.74
C TRP A 220 32.90 40.71 6.73
N GLN A 221 33.54 41.78 6.25
CA GLN A 221 33.41 43.09 6.87
C GLN A 221 32.05 43.69 6.45
N ALA A 222 31.31 44.18 7.44
CA ALA A 222 30.04 44.85 7.25
C ALA A 222 30.27 46.29 6.76
N GLU A 223 29.76 46.64 5.58
CA GLU A 223 29.52 48.02 5.17
C GLU A 223 28.02 48.25 4.96
N THR A 224 27.52 49.30 5.60
CA THR A 224 26.15 49.82 5.51
C THR A 224 26.02 50.73 4.28
N GLU A 225 25.09 50.43 3.36
CA GLU A 225 24.69 51.33 2.27
C GLU A 225 23.40 52.12 2.60
N PRO A 226 23.27 53.38 2.12
CA PRO A 226 22.19 54.28 2.53
C PRO A 226 20.92 54.15 1.67
N ALA A 227 19.78 54.50 2.28
CA ALA A 227 18.44 54.44 1.71
C ALA A 227 18.27 55.31 0.44
N ARG A 228 17.69 54.74 -0.63
CA ARG A 228 17.29 55.45 -1.86
C ARG A 228 15.75 55.54 -2.00
N ASP A 229 15.31 56.63 -2.62
CA ASP A 229 13.91 57.09 -2.79
C ASP A 229 12.96 56.03 -3.43
N PRO A 230 11.78 55.76 -2.81
CA PRO A 230 10.75 54.83 -3.29
C PRO A 230 10.25 55.04 -4.73
N LYS A 231 10.29 56.26 -5.28
CA LYS A 231 9.73 56.53 -6.62
C LYS A 231 10.61 55.97 -7.76
N THR A 232 11.90 55.80 -7.52
CA THR A 232 12.85 55.24 -8.50
C THR A 232 12.76 53.71 -8.52
N GLN A 233 12.49 53.07 -7.38
CA GLN A 233 12.30 51.61 -7.28
C GLN A 233 11.07 51.09 -8.04
N ALA A 234 10.00 51.87 -8.12
CA ALA A 234 8.78 51.47 -8.82
C ALA A 234 8.94 51.45 -10.36
N LYS A 235 9.68 52.41 -10.92
CA LYS A 235 9.94 52.46 -12.38
C LYS A 235 10.90 51.35 -12.84
N ASP A 236 11.90 51.00 -12.02
CA ASP A 236 12.82 49.91 -12.34
C ASP A 236 12.16 48.53 -12.19
N ARG A 237 11.18 48.38 -11.29
CA ARG A 237 10.35 47.16 -11.20
C ARG A 237 9.48 46.95 -12.44
N LEU A 238 8.80 47.98 -12.91
CA LEU A 238 7.97 47.90 -14.13
C LEU A 238 8.80 47.62 -15.39
N LYS A 239 10.01 48.18 -15.49
CA LYS A 239 10.93 47.88 -16.60
C LYS A 239 11.44 46.43 -16.56
N LYS A 240 11.76 45.90 -15.37
CA LYS A 240 12.17 44.50 -15.17
C LYS A 240 11.03 43.52 -15.43
N GLU A 241 9.80 43.86 -15.06
CA GLU A 241 8.62 43.01 -15.33
C GLU A 241 8.27 42.97 -16.81
N SER A 242 8.38 44.10 -17.53
CA SER A 242 8.17 44.14 -18.99
C SER A 242 9.25 43.37 -19.75
N GLN A 243 10.52 43.42 -19.32
CA GLN A 243 11.60 42.61 -19.91
C GLN A 243 11.42 41.12 -19.61
N LYS A 244 10.92 40.77 -18.41
CA LYS A 244 10.62 39.39 -18.03
C LYS A 244 9.43 38.82 -18.83
N ALA A 245 8.42 39.63 -19.10
CA ALA A 245 7.28 39.25 -19.94
C ALA A 245 7.69 39.01 -21.40
N GLN A 246 8.58 39.84 -21.95
CA GLN A 246 9.12 39.68 -23.30
C GLN A 246 9.96 38.40 -23.43
N LEU A 247 10.83 38.13 -22.44
CA LEU A 247 11.64 36.91 -22.40
C LEU A 247 10.76 35.64 -22.35
N LEU A 248 9.63 35.69 -21.64
CA LEU A 248 8.64 34.59 -21.52
C LEU A 248 7.87 34.36 -22.82
N THR A 249 7.58 35.41 -23.61
CA THR A 249 6.95 35.26 -24.91
C THR A 249 7.89 34.69 -25.97
N ASP A 250 9.17 35.06 -25.92
CA ASP A 250 10.18 34.59 -26.85
C ASP A 250 10.56 33.13 -26.56
N THR A 251 10.70 32.74 -25.27
CA THR A 251 10.85 31.31 -24.89
C THR A 251 9.64 30.47 -25.25
N ARG A 252 8.41 31.03 -25.26
CA ARG A 252 7.20 30.29 -25.66
C ARG A 252 7.11 30.09 -27.18
N LYS A 253 7.67 31.01 -27.98
CA LYS A 253 7.81 30.84 -29.44
C LYS A 253 8.88 29.81 -29.77
N GLU A 254 10.05 29.89 -29.13
CA GLU A 254 11.13 28.89 -29.27
C GLU A 254 10.67 27.50 -28.80
N ALA A 255 9.89 27.41 -27.72
CA ALA A 255 9.30 26.15 -27.25
C ALA A 255 8.32 25.56 -28.27
N LYS A 256 7.45 26.36 -28.90
CA LYS A 256 6.53 25.87 -29.95
C LYS A 256 7.26 25.44 -31.22
N GLU A 257 8.37 26.09 -31.55
CA GLU A 257 9.20 25.73 -32.71
C GLU A 257 10.02 24.47 -32.44
N SER A 258 10.50 24.30 -31.20
CA SER A 258 11.11 23.06 -30.71
C SER A 258 10.12 21.89 -30.61
N GLU A 259 8.84 22.16 -30.29
CA GLU A 259 7.76 21.16 -30.22
C GLU A 259 7.32 20.74 -31.64
N LYS A 260 7.34 21.65 -32.62
CA LYS A 260 7.20 21.31 -34.05
C LYS A 260 8.35 20.45 -34.57
N LYS A 261 9.59 20.75 -34.17
CA LYS A 261 10.77 19.93 -34.51
C LYS A 261 10.77 18.57 -33.77
N ALA A 262 10.25 18.51 -32.54
CA ALA A 262 10.10 17.27 -31.78
C ALA A 262 8.97 16.38 -32.32
N LYS A 263 7.86 16.96 -32.80
CA LYS A 263 6.80 16.21 -33.51
C LYS A 263 7.27 15.65 -34.87
N ALA A 264 8.25 16.28 -35.51
CA ALA A 264 8.87 15.77 -36.73
C ALA A 264 9.93 14.68 -36.47
N ASN A 265 10.32 14.44 -35.22
CA ASN A 265 11.34 13.48 -34.82
C ASN A 265 10.79 12.42 -33.84
N ALA A 266 9.47 12.23 -33.82
CA ALA A 266 8.79 11.22 -33.01
C ALA A 266 8.88 9.83 -33.67
N ASP A 267 10.11 9.39 -33.93
CA ASP A 267 10.46 7.98 -34.04
C ASP A 267 11.16 7.58 -32.73
N LEU A 268 10.41 7.64 -31.62
CA LEU A 268 10.77 6.91 -30.41
C LEU A 268 10.13 5.54 -30.51
N GLN A 269 10.90 4.60 -31.06
CA GLN A 269 10.66 3.16 -30.96
C GLN A 269 10.31 2.79 -29.51
N PRO A 270 9.12 2.23 -29.22
CA PRO A 270 8.79 1.76 -27.89
C PRO A 270 9.47 0.41 -27.64
N ALA A 271 10.11 0.28 -26.48
CA ALA A 271 10.31 -0.90 -25.58
C ALA A 271 10.37 -2.35 -26.13
N LYS A 272 10.46 -2.58 -27.43
CA LYS A 272 10.47 -3.90 -28.06
C LYS A 272 11.80 -4.64 -27.90
N ALA A 273 12.91 -3.90 -27.91
CA ALA A 273 14.19 -4.49 -28.34
C ALA A 273 14.99 -5.27 -27.28
N VAL A 274 14.64 -5.28 -25.98
CA VAL A 274 15.55 -5.87 -24.96
C VAL A 274 15.17 -7.31 -24.55
N TRP A 275 13.89 -7.69 -24.66
CA TRP A 275 13.45 -9.09 -24.46
C TRP A 275 12.95 -9.79 -25.74
N GLU A 276 12.59 -9.07 -26.82
CA GLU A 276 12.25 -9.70 -28.13
C GLU A 276 13.45 -10.45 -28.75
N VAL A 277 14.70 -10.11 -28.38
CA VAL A 277 15.89 -10.75 -28.96
C VAL A 277 16.11 -12.18 -28.47
N ARG A 278 15.36 -12.68 -27.47
CA ARG A 278 15.48 -14.08 -26.98
C ARG A 278 14.29 -15.01 -27.21
N LEU A 279 13.15 -14.54 -27.71
CA LEU A 279 11.93 -15.37 -27.84
C LEU A 279 11.33 -15.41 -29.26
N ARG A 280 12.16 -15.47 -30.29
CA ARG A 280 11.73 -16.05 -31.59
C ARG A 280 11.98 -17.56 -31.57
N THR A 281 11.06 -18.31 -30.97
CA THR A 281 10.67 -19.68 -31.35
C THR A 281 9.64 -20.19 -30.35
N ALA A 282 8.36 -20.11 -30.72
CA ALA A 282 7.30 -21.08 -30.37
C ALA A 282 5.93 -20.49 -30.75
N ASP A 283 5.64 -20.45 -32.05
CA ASP A 283 4.26 -20.58 -32.51
C ASP A 283 3.80 -21.99 -32.09
N VAL A 284 3.11 -22.12 -30.97
CA VAL A 284 2.34 -23.33 -30.66
C VAL A 284 0.88 -22.93 -30.62
N ARG A 285 0.23 -23.13 -31.77
CA ARG A 285 -1.22 -23.04 -31.92
C ARG A 285 -1.90 -24.06 -31.00
N PRO A 286 -2.86 -23.66 -30.14
CA PRO A 286 -3.56 -24.60 -29.26
C PRO A 286 -4.55 -25.53 -30.00
N GLU A 287 -4.89 -25.24 -31.26
CA GLU A 287 -5.98 -25.92 -31.98
C GLU A 287 -5.58 -27.29 -32.57
N ALA A 288 -4.28 -27.60 -32.71
CA ALA A 288 -3.84 -28.88 -33.28
C ALA A 288 -3.83 -30.07 -32.28
N ALA A 289 -3.95 -29.80 -30.98
CA ALA A 289 -3.91 -30.87 -29.96
C ALA A 289 -5.27 -31.55 -29.72
N GLN A 290 -6.36 -30.99 -30.24
CA GLN A 290 -7.72 -31.54 -30.07
C GLN A 290 -8.20 -32.39 -31.26
N GLU A 291 -7.65 -32.23 -32.46
CA GLU A 291 -8.00 -33.06 -33.63
C GLU A 291 -7.23 -34.39 -33.70
N ALA A 292 -6.06 -34.50 -33.05
CA ALA A 292 -5.25 -35.74 -33.07
C ALA A 292 -5.82 -36.89 -32.20
N ALA A 293 -6.92 -36.66 -31.46
CA ALA A 293 -7.55 -37.66 -30.61
C ALA A 293 -8.69 -38.46 -31.29
N GLN A 294 -9.03 -38.17 -32.55
CA GLN A 294 -10.20 -38.77 -33.21
C GLN A 294 -9.92 -39.69 -34.41
N ASP A 295 -8.75 -39.67 -35.03
CA ASP A 295 -8.48 -40.57 -36.17
C ASP A 295 -7.34 -41.54 -35.88
N GLY A 296 -7.71 -42.79 -35.61
CA GLY A 296 -6.78 -43.91 -35.55
C GLY A 296 -6.30 -44.28 -36.95
N LEU A 297 -5.05 -43.97 -37.28
CA LEU A 297 -4.34 -44.58 -38.39
C LEU A 297 -2.89 -44.93 -38.01
N SER A 298 -2.51 -46.11 -38.46
CA SER A 298 -1.30 -46.89 -38.24
C SER A 298 -0.07 -46.40 -39.00
N GLY A 299 1.12 -46.46 -38.38
CA GLY A 299 2.41 -46.53 -39.06
C GLY A 299 3.56 -45.80 -38.34
N PRO A 300 4.69 -46.46 -38.03
CA PRO A 300 5.90 -45.78 -37.56
C PRO A 300 6.75 -45.42 -38.78
N ASP A 301 6.97 -44.14 -39.08
CA ASP A 301 8.22 -43.65 -39.73
C ASP A 301 8.28 -42.15 -40.10
N GLU A 302 7.32 -41.29 -39.72
CA GLU A 302 7.40 -39.85 -40.05
C GLU A 302 7.31 -38.89 -38.85
N ALA A 303 7.87 -39.29 -37.69
CA ALA A 303 7.95 -38.43 -36.50
C ALA A 303 9.40 -37.98 -36.18
N GLN A 304 10.18 -37.61 -37.19
CA GLN A 304 11.52 -37.03 -37.02
C GLN A 304 11.74 -35.79 -37.89
N SER A 305 10.89 -34.76 -37.75
CA SER A 305 11.37 -33.39 -37.93
C SER A 305 10.47 -32.40 -37.18
N LEU A 306 11.11 -31.42 -36.53
CA LEU A 306 10.55 -30.23 -35.87
C LEU A 306 9.98 -30.41 -34.46
N GLY A 307 10.87 -30.25 -33.48
CA GLY A 307 10.52 -29.97 -32.09
C GLY A 307 11.80 -29.83 -31.25
N SER A 308 12.50 -28.70 -31.37
CA SER A 308 13.59 -28.39 -30.44
C SER A 308 13.03 -28.35 -29.02
N ALA A 309 13.69 -28.99 -28.06
CA ALA A 309 13.33 -28.90 -26.65
C ALA A 309 13.18 -27.43 -26.24
N PRO A 310 12.13 -27.06 -25.46
CA PRO A 310 11.95 -25.70 -25.00
C PRO A 310 13.18 -25.23 -24.23
N SER A 311 13.53 -23.95 -24.38
CA SER A 311 14.64 -23.39 -23.60
C SER A 311 14.35 -23.51 -22.10
N LEU A 312 15.38 -23.62 -21.27
CA LEU A 312 15.25 -23.61 -19.80
C LEU A 312 14.43 -22.40 -19.30
N GLU A 313 14.50 -21.29 -20.05
CA GLU A 313 13.73 -20.08 -19.78
C GLU A 313 12.21 -20.28 -20.00
N LEU A 314 11.82 -20.94 -21.09
CA LEU A 314 10.43 -21.24 -21.40
C LEU A 314 9.85 -22.28 -20.42
N GLU A 315 10.60 -23.32 -20.07
CA GLU A 315 10.18 -24.33 -19.09
C GLU A 315 9.91 -23.71 -17.71
N PHE A 316 10.80 -22.83 -17.25
CA PHE A 316 10.63 -22.11 -15.99
C PHE A 316 9.36 -21.26 -15.98
N LEU A 317 9.13 -20.49 -17.04
CA LEU A 317 7.97 -19.58 -17.14
C LEU A 317 6.67 -20.39 -17.15
N LEU A 318 6.63 -21.49 -17.91
CA LEU A 318 5.48 -22.39 -17.93
C LEU A 318 5.23 -23.02 -16.56
N ALA A 319 6.27 -23.52 -15.88
CA ALA A 319 6.14 -24.15 -14.57
C ALA A 319 5.65 -23.17 -13.49
N HIS A 320 6.20 -21.96 -13.42
CA HIS A 320 5.80 -20.96 -12.42
C HIS A 320 4.42 -20.38 -12.72
N SER A 321 4.13 -20.10 -13.99
CA SER A 321 2.79 -19.67 -14.41
C SER A 321 1.75 -20.76 -14.10
N TRP A 322 2.06 -22.02 -14.35
CA TRP A 322 1.18 -23.15 -14.01
C TRP A 322 0.93 -23.24 -12.50
N ARG A 323 1.97 -23.18 -11.66
CA ARG A 323 1.83 -23.18 -10.19
C ARG A 323 0.92 -22.04 -9.70
N LEU A 324 1.13 -20.83 -10.22
CA LEU A 324 0.31 -19.68 -9.89
C LEU A 324 -1.15 -19.91 -10.32
N LYS A 325 -1.39 -20.39 -11.54
CA LYS A 325 -2.73 -20.72 -12.03
C LYS A 325 -3.39 -21.83 -11.20
N THR A 326 -2.67 -22.85 -10.77
CA THR A 326 -3.21 -23.90 -9.89
C THR A 326 -3.64 -23.31 -8.54
N MET A 327 -2.81 -22.43 -7.94
CA MET A 327 -3.17 -21.73 -6.71
C MET A 327 -4.37 -20.79 -6.90
N LEU A 328 -4.41 -20.08 -8.03
CA LEU A 328 -5.55 -19.24 -8.41
C LEU A 328 -6.81 -20.07 -8.56
N ASN A 329 -6.80 -21.15 -9.33
CA ASN A 329 -7.95 -22.04 -9.53
C ASN A 329 -8.44 -22.66 -8.22
N ALA A 330 -7.56 -22.95 -7.26
CA ALA A 330 -7.95 -23.43 -5.93
C ALA A 330 -8.64 -22.35 -5.08
N LYS A 331 -8.43 -21.06 -5.38
CA LYS A 331 -9.00 -19.90 -4.67
C LYS A 331 -10.11 -19.19 -5.47
N GLN A 332 -10.12 -19.36 -6.79
CA GLN A 332 -11.13 -18.94 -7.76
C GLN A 332 -12.11 -20.10 -7.96
N GLN A 333 -13.15 -20.14 -7.14
CA GLN A 333 -14.34 -20.94 -7.41
C GLN A 333 -15.58 -20.16 -6.95
N MET A 334 -16.00 -19.22 -7.79
CA MET A 334 -17.40 -18.89 -8.12
C MET A 334 -17.34 -18.52 -9.61
N THR A 335 -17.81 -19.38 -10.51
CA THR A 335 -19.18 -19.36 -11.02
C THR A 335 -19.73 -20.79 -11.18
N GLY A 336 -19.97 -21.48 -10.06
CA GLY A 336 -20.87 -22.64 -10.13
C GLY A 336 -22.28 -22.16 -10.53
N SER A 337 -23.06 -23.00 -11.21
CA SER A 337 -24.47 -22.71 -11.50
C SER A 337 -25.25 -22.36 -10.22
N GLU A 338 -24.87 -22.95 -9.07
CA GLU A 338 -25.44 -22.67 -7.76
C GLU A 338 -25.17 -21.24 -7.26
N ASP A 339 -23.98 -20.69 -7.49
CA ASP A 339 -23.63 -19.33 -7.07
C ASP A 339 -24.42 -18.29 -7.87
N VAL A 340 -24.56 -18.52 -9.17
CA VAL A 340 -25.36 -17.69 -10.06
C VAL A 340 -26.83 -17.75 -9.65
N ALA A 341 -27.37 -18.95 -9.45
CA ALA A 341 -28.75 -19.13 -9.00
C ALA A 341 -29.02 -18.51 -7.63
N TRP A 342 -28.07 -18.60 -6.68
CA TRP A 342 -28.16 -17.97 -5.37
C TRP A 342 -28.20 -16.44 -5.48
N LEU A 343 -27.29 -15.86 -6.29
CA LEU A 343 -27.24 -14.42 -6.54
C LEU A 343 -28.54 -13.94 -7.20
N GLU A 344 -28.99 -14.60 -8.27
CA GLU A 344 -30.22 -14.26 -8.98
C GLU A 344 -31.46 -14.38 -8.09
N ALA A 345 -31.51 -15.39 -7.20
CA ALA A 345 -32.58 -15.51 -6.22
C ALA A 345 -32.58 -14.33 -5.22
N CYS A 346 -31.40 -13.96 -4.70
CA CYS A 346 -31.26 -12.82 -3.79
C CYS A 346 -31.70 -11.51 -4.46
N VAL A 347 -31.20 -11.23 -5.66
CA VAL A 347 -31.54 -10.01 -6.42
C VAL A 347 -33.02 -9.96 -6.74
N ARG A 348 -33.64 -11.07 -7.19
CA ARG A 348 -35.08 -11.11 -7.48
C ARG A 348 -35.94 -10.86 -6.25
N GLN A 349 -35.61 -11.48 -5.12
CA GLN A 349 -36.37 -11.27 -3.88
C GLN A 349 -36.22 -9.83 -3.37
N LEU A 350 -35.00 -9.29 -3.40
CA LEU A 350 -34.77 -7.91 -2.99
C LEU A 350 -35.48 -6.93 -3.93
N HIS A 351 -35.47 -7.18 -5.24
CA HIS A 351 -36.17 -6.35 -6.21
C HIS A 351 -37.68 -6.33 -5.95
N ALA A 352 -38.30 -7.48 -5.70
CA ALA A 352 -39.73 -7.54 -5.33
C ALA A 352 -40.04 -6.74 -4.05
N ILE A 353 -39.17 -6.84 -3.03
CA ILE A 353 -39.32 -6.06 -1.79
C ILE A 353 -39.19 -4.56 -2.04
N MET A 354 -38.29 -4.15 -2.93
CA MET A 354 -38.12 -2.75 -3.30
C MET A 354 -39.29 -2.23 -4.12
N GLU A 355 -39.85 -3.01 -5.05
CA GLU A 355 -41.06 -2.61 -5.80
C GLU A 355 -42.28 -2.45 -4.90
N ASP A 356 -42.42 -3.29 -3.86
CA ASP A 356 -43.45 -3.10 -2.82
C ASP A 356 -43.17 -1.86 -1.96
N LEU A 357 -41.89 -1.50 -1.79
CA LEU A 357 -41.43 -0.38 -0.98
C LEU A 357 -41.32 0.91 -1.83
N GLU A 358 -42.36 1.74 -1.78
CA GLU A 358 -42.42 3.00 -2.55
C GLU A 358 -42.40 2.77 -4.07
N PRO A 359 -43.43 2.09 -4.63
CA PRO A 359 -43.48 1.67 -6.04
C PRO A 359 -43.36 2.81 -7.05
N GLU A 360 -43.73 4.04 -6.66
CA GLU A 360 -43.62 5.23 -7.50
C GLU A 360 -42.17 5.56 -7.89
N ARG A 361 -41.19 4.96 -7.21
CA ARG A 361 -39.76 5.24 -7.40
C ARG A 361 -39.08 4.42 -8.49
N GLN A 362 -39.77 3.44 -9.07
CA GLN A 362 -39.29 2.60 -10.18
C GLN A 362 -37.90 2.01 -9.89
N TRP A 363 -37.81 1.15 -8.88
CA TRP A 363 -36.53 0.68 -8.38
C TRP A 363 -35.87 -0.30 -9.34
N LYS A 364 -34.55 -0.20 -9.46
CA LYS A 364 -33.70 -1.24 -10.07
C LYS A 364 -32.82 -1.85 -8.99
N THR A 365 -32.55 -3.14 -9.09
CA THR A 365 -31.69 -3.85 -8.14
C THR A 365 -30.53 -4.45 -8.89
N GLU A 366 -29.36 -3.84 -8.73
CA GLU A 366 -28.17 -4.15 -9.53
C GLU A 366 -27.07 -4.74 -8.63
N PRO A 367 -26.66 -6.00 -8.85
CA PRO A 367 -25.46 -6.51 -8.21
C PRO A 367 -24.24 -5.77 -8.75
N PHE A 368 -23.25 -5.52 -7.91
CA PHE A 368 -21.98 -4.89 -8.29
C PHE A 368 -20.80 -5.55 -7.56
N GLY A 369 -19.61 -4.97 -7.69
CA GLY A 369 -18.45 -5.37 -6.91
C GLY A 369 -17.80 -6.66 -7.42
N SER A 370 -17.11 -7.37 -6.52
CA SER A 370 -16.21 -8.46 -6.89
C SER A 370 -16.92 -9.56 -7.70
N MET A 371 -18.17 -9.90 -7.37
CA MET A 371 -18.94 -10.94 -8.07
C MET A 371 -19.35 -10.61 -9.50
N LYS A 372 -19.38 -9.33 -9.88
CA LYS A 372 -19.77 -8.89 -11.23
C LYS A 372 -18.60 -8.49 -12.11
N THR A 373 -17.42 -8.31 -11.53
CA THR A 373 -16.23 -7.80 -12.23
C THR A 373 -15.30 -8.87 -12.79
N GLY A 374 -15.49 -10.14 -12.43
CA GLY A 374 -14.58 -11.24 -12.80
C GLY A 374 -13.36 -11.39 -11.88
N PHE A 375 -13.18 -10.51 -10.90
CA PHE A 375 -12.08 -10.53 -9.91
C PHE A 375 -12.52 -11.04 -8.52
N CYS A 376 -13.55 -11.89 -8.45
CA CYS A 376 -14.03 -12.48 -7.19
C CYS A 376 -13.14 -13.63 -6.70
N LEU A 377 -13.07 -13.78 -5.39
CA LEU A 377 -12.52 -14.96 -4.72
C LEU A 377 -13.67 -15.76 -4.14
N ARG A 378 -13.52 -17.08 -3.99
CA ARG A 378 -14.57 -17.91 -3.39
C ARG A 378 -15.04 -17.32 -2.05
N GLY A 379 -16.36 -17.22 -1.89
CA GLY A 379 -16.99 -16.68 -0.68
C GLY A 379 -16.86 -15.16 -0.55
N CYS A 380 -16.71 -14.44 -1.66
CA CYS A 380 -16.78 -12.98 -1.64
C CYS A 380 -18.22 -12.50 -1.37
N ASP A 381 -18.35 -11.38 -0.66
CA ASP A 381 -19.64 -10.78 -0.31
C ASP A 381 -20.43 -10.37 -1.57
N LEU A 382 -21.77 -10.38 -1.45
CA LEU A 382 -22.67 -9.87 -2.49
C LEU A 382 -22.96 -8.40 -2.27
N ASP A 383 -22.35 -7.54 -3.08
CA ASP A 383 -22.66 -6.12 -3.11
C ASP A 383 -23.89 -5.88 -4.02
N ILE A 384 -24.93 -5.24 -3.50
CA ILE A 384 -26.13 -4.86 -4.27
C ILE A 384 -26.42 -3.38 -4.10
N ALA A 385 -26.69 -2.70 -5.22
CA ALA A 385 -27.21 -1.35 -5.23
C ALA A 385 -28.70 -1.38 -5.58
N VAL A 386 -29.53 -0.76 -4.75
CA VAL A 386 -30.92 -0.46 -5.10
C VAL A 386 -30.98 0.97 -5.62
N LEU A 387 -31.33 1.11 -6.89
CA LEU A 387 -31.22 2.35 -7.66
C LEU A 387 -32.62 2.88 -7.94
N SER A 388 -32.90 4.13 -7.61
CA SER A 388 -34.19 4.71 -7.95
C SER A 388 -34.23 5.14 -9.43
N GLY A 389 -35.37 4.94 -10.08
CA GLY A 389 -35.66 5.49 -11.40
C GLY A 389 -36.07 6.96 -11.37
N VAL A 390 -36.25 7.56 -10.19
CA VAL A 390 -36.53 9.00 -10.02
C VAL A 390 -35.27 9.75 -9.54
N PRO A 391 -35.18 11.09 -9.73
CA PRO A 391 -33.98 11.84 -9.37
C PRO A 391 -33.57 11.72 -7.89
N GLU A 392 -32.25 11.62 -7.63
CA GLU A 392 -31.65 11.44 -6.29
C GLU A 392 -32.09 12.48 -5.24
N THR A 393 -32.39 13.72 -5.66
CA THR A 393 -32.71 14.83 -4.75
C THR A 393 -33.98 14.61 -3.91
N ALA A 394 -34.78 13.60 -4.23
CA ALA A 394 -36.00 13.24 -3.52
C ALA A 394 -35.80 12.11 -2.47
N ILE A 395 -34.59 11.54 -2.35
CA ILE A 395 -34.38 10.29 -1.62
C ILE A 395 -33.35 10.46 -0.50
N ASN A 396 -33.76 10.10 0.72
CA ASN A 396 -32.83 9.91 1.82
C ASN A 396 -32.43 8.43 1.90
N ASP A 397 -31.25 8.11 1.38
CA ASP A 397 -30.70 6.74 1.35
C ASP A 397 -30.73 6.06 2.73
N LYS A 398 -30.50 6.81 3.82
CA LYS A 398 -30.48 6.25 5.17
C LYS A 398 -31.86 5.81 5.63
N ASP A 399 -32.89 6.55 5.26
CA ASP A 399 -34.28 6.22 5.59
C ASP A 399 -34.71 4.96 4.82
N ILE A 400 -34.30 4.84 3.56
CA ILE A 400 -34.55 3.64 2.75
C ILE A 400 -33.84 2.43 3.34
N LEU A 401 -32.57 2.54 3.73
CA LEU A 401 -31.84 1.46 4.38
C LEU A 401 -32.50 1.05 5.71
N ALA A 402 -33.01 2.00 6.49
CA ALA A 402 -33.71 1.71 7.75
C ALA A 402 -35.06 0.99 7.53
N LYS A 403 -35.84 1.43 6.54
CA LYS A 403 -37.08 0.75 6.12
C LYS A 403 -36.79 -0.67 5.63
N LEU A 404 -35.81 -0.80 4.75
CA LEU A 404 -35.39 -2.09 4.19
C LEU A 404 -34.89 -3.04 5.28
N SER A 405 -34.06 -2.55 6.21
CA SER A 405 -33.62 -3.32 7.38
C SER A 405 -34.79 -3.85 8.20
N SER A 406 -35.86 -3.06 8.38
CA SER A 406 -37.03 -3.45 9.17
C SER A 406 -37.89 -4.51 8.47
N ILE A 407 -37.98 -4.45 7.13
CA ILE A 407 -38.70 -5.43 6.32
C ILE A 407 -37.93 -6.74 6.23
N LEU A 408 -36.62 -6.67 5.94
CA LEU A 408 -35.77 -7.85 5.78
C LEU A 408 -35.61 -8.61 7.10
N ALA A 409 -35.62 -7.94 8.25
CA ALA A 409 -35.60 -8.61 9.56
C ALA A 409 -36.81 -9.52 9.83
N GLN A 410 -37.91 -9.37 9.07
CA GLN A 410 -39.12 -10.19 9.19
C GLN A 410 -39.12 -11.39 8.24
N LYS A 411 -38.14 -11.50 7.34
CA LYS A 411 -38.06 -12.56 6.33
C LYS A 411 -37.07 -13.63 6.80
N PRO A 412 -37.45 -14.92 6.88
CA PRO A 412 -36.60 -15.97 7.45
C PRO A 412 -35.32 -16.24 6.64
N GLU A 413 -35.30 -15.91 5.35
CA GLU A 413 -34.13 -16.09 4.48
C GLU A 413 -33.05 -15.02 4.70
N PHE A 414 -33.40 -13.91 5.36
CA PHE A 414 -32.52 -12.78 5.60
C PHE A 414 -32.19 -12.65 7.09
N LYS A 415 -30.93 -12.34 7.38
CA LYS A 415 -30.47 -12.02 8.73
C LYS A 415 -29.72 -10.71 8.70
N VAL A 416 -30.36 -9.65 9.18
CA VAL A 416 -29.76 -8.32 9.28
C VAL A 416 -28.63 -8.35 10.31
N LYS A 417 -27.42 -7.95 9.89
CA LYS A 417 -26.25 -7.85 10.77
C LYS A 417 -26.09 -6.44 11.34
N GLN A 418 -26.08 -5.44 10.45
CA GLN A 418 -25.78 -4.05 10.84
C GLN A 418 -26.24 -3.05 9.79
N VAL A 419 -26.74 -1.89 10.22
CA VAL A 419 -26.85 -0.68 9.38
C VAL A 419 -25.66 0.22 9.68
N VAL A 420 -24.95 0.68 8.63
CA VAL A 420 -23.77 1.56 8.74
C VAL A 420 -24.08 2.93 8.10
N PRO A 421 -24.90 3.78 8.74
CA PRO A 421 -25.38 5.04 8.15
C PRO A 421 -24.37 6.19 8.17
N TRP A 422 -23.22 6.03 8.84
CA TRP A 422 -22.18 7.06 8.97
C TRP A 422 -21.04 6.93 7.95
N ALA A 423 -21.01 5.83 7.19
CA ALA A 423 -20.04 5.67 6.12
C ALA A 423 -20.32 6.66 4.97
N ARG A 424 -19.29 6.96 4.17
CA ARG A 424 -19.44 7.81 2.97
C ARG A 424 -20.55 7.30 2.05
N VAL A 425 -20.58 5.99 1.84
CA VAL A 425 -21.69 5.28 1.22
C VAL A 425 -22.36 4.49 2.34
N PRO A 426 -23.56 4.89 2.80
CA PRO A 426 -24.33 4.12 3.76
C PRO A 426 -24.61 2.72 3.23
N ILE A 427 -24.42 1.71 4.09
CA ILE A 427 -24.65 0.30 3.72
C ILE A 427 -25.46 -0.43 4.79
N LEU A 428 -26.30 -1.37 4.33
CA LEU A 428 -26.98 -2.37 5.14
C LEU A 428 -26.27 -3.71 4.94
N LYS A 429 -25.62 -4.19 6.00
CA LYS A 429 -24.95 -5.49 6.04
C LYS A 429 -25.93 -6.55 6.53
N LEU A 430 -26.08 -7.63 5.77
CA LEU A 430 -26.94 -8.75 6.12
C LEU A 430 -26.37 -10.08 5.61
N GLU A 431 -27.07 -11.15 5.92
CA GLU A 431 -26.81 -12.48 5.40
C GLU A 431 -28.08 -12.98 4.68
N TYR A 432 -27.92 -13.50 3.47
CA TYR A 432 -28.98 -14.14 2.69
C TYR A 432 -28.66 -15.63 2.52
N ARG A 433 -29.47 -16.50 3.12
CA ARG A 433 -29.27 -17.97 3.09
C ARG A 433 -27.83 -18.39 3.45
N GLY A 434 -27.24 -17.81 4.49
CA GLY A 434 -25.92 -18.21 4.99
C GLY A 434 -24.72 -17.48 4.38
N ARG A 435 -24.92 -16.51 3.48
CA ARG A 435 -23.83 -15.76 2.83
C ARG A 435 -24.03 -14.26 2.92
N ASP A 436 -22.92 -13.52 2.97
CA ASP A 436 -22.92 -12.09 3.27
C ASP A 436 -23.37 -11.26 2.06
N VAL A 437 -24.21 -10.27 2.34
CA VAL A 437 -24.76 -9.32 1.37
C VAL A 437 -24.68 -7.91 1.96
N ASP A 438 -24.08 -6.99 1.20
CA ASP A 438 -23.99 -5.58 1.52
C ASP A 438 -24.88 -4.78 0.55
N ILE A 439 -25.90 -4.09 1.07
CA ILE A 439 -26.85 -3.32 0.26
C ILE A 439 -26.56 -1.82 0.42
N SER A 440 -26.48 -1.11 -0.70
CA SER A 440 -26.42 0.36 -0.75
C SER A 440 -27.58 0.92 -1.57
N VAL A 441 -27.96 2.17 -1.31
CA VAL A 441 -29.02 2.87 -2.06
C VAL A 441 -28.35 3.88 -2.99
N ASN A 442 -28.83 3.99 -4.23
CA ASN A 442 -28.38 4.96 -5.24
C ASN A 442 -26.86 4.97 -5.49
N ASN A 443 -26.20 3.83 -5.33
CA ASN A 443 -24.77 3.72 -5.60
C ASN A 443 -24.46 3.49 -7.10
N PHE A 444 -24.94 4.41 -7.95
CA PHE A 444 -24.81 4.32 -9.42
C PHE A 444 -23.34 4.21 -9.87
N LYS A 445 -22.44 4.95 -9.20
CA LYS A 445 -21.01 4.98 -9.53
C LYS A 445 -20.34 3.62 -9.31
N ALA A 446 -20.68 2.90 -8.25
CA ALA A 446 -20.12 1.57 -8.01
C ALA A 446 -20.60 0.53 -9.04
N VAL A 447 -21.84 0.65 -9.51
CA VAL A 447 -22.38 -0.17 -10.61
C VAL A 447 -21.63 0.11 -11.91
N ALA A 448 -21.46 1.38 -12.28
CA ALA A 448 -20.69 1.79 -13.46
C ALA A 448 -19.24 1.29 -13.42
N ASN A 449 -18.53 1.49 -12.30
CA ASN A 449 -17.18 0.97 -12.11
C ASN A 449 -17.10 -0.56 -12.22
N SER A 450 -18.13 -1.26 -11.74
CA SER A 450 -18.18 -2.72 -11.83
C SER A 450 -18.37 -3.20 -13.27
N LYS A 451 -19.20 -2.51 -14.05
CA LYS A 451 -19.35 -2.77 -15.49
C LYS A 451 -18.04 -2.52 -16.24
N LEU A 452 -17.37 -1.40 -15.98
CA LEU A 452 -16.06 -1.07 -16.57
C LEU A 452 -15.02 -2.16 -16.31
N LEU A 453 -14.86 -2.58 -15.05
CA LEU A 453 -13.92 -3.66 -14.71
C LEU A 453 -14.32 -5.01 -15.31
N ALA A 454 -15.62 -5.30 -15.39
CA ALA A 454 -16.11 -6.51 -16.05
C ALA A 454 -15.79 -6.51 -17.55
N ALA A 455 -15.88 -5.35 -18.21
CA ALA A 455 -15.50 -5.18 -19.61
C ALA A 455 -14.01 -5.44 -19.83
N TYR A 456 -13.14 -4.88 -18.99
CA TYR A 456 -11.71 -5.19 -19.00
C TYR A 456 -11.44 -6.69 -18.81
N ALA A 457 -12.10 -7.33 -17.84
CA ALA A 457 -11.93 -8.76 -17.58
C ALA A 457 -12.36 -9.66 -18.75
N ARG A 458 -13.26 -9.19 -19.62
CA ARG A 458 -13.71 -9.92 -20.83
C ARG A 458 -12.75 -9.79 -22.02
N LEU A 459 -11.80 -8.86 -22.00
CA LEU A 459 -10.89 -8.67 -23.14
C LEU A 459 -9.95 -9.87 -23.34
N ASP A 460 -9.46 -10.45 -22.24
CA ASP A 460 -8.54 -11.58 -22.27
C ASP A 460 -8.61 -12.38 -20.95
N PRO A 461 -8.60 -13.72 -20.98
CA PRO A 461 -8.68 -14.56 -19.78
C PRO A 461 -7.55 -14.32 -18.75
N LEU A 462 -6.38 -13.84 -19.17
CA LEU A 462 -5.26 -13.59 -18.27
C LEU A 462 -5.46 -12.35 -17.39
N ILE A 463 -6.29 -11.39 -17.81
CA ILE A 463 -6.58 -10.17 -17.03
C ILE A 463 -7.22 -10.50 -15.67
N PRO A 464 -8.32 -11.27 -15.58
CA PRO A 464 -8.91 -11.64 -14.30
C PRO A 464 -7.98 -12.53 -13.46
N GLU A 465 -7.18 -13.41 -14.08
CA GLU A 465 -6.16 -14.20 -13.38
C GLU A 465 -5.12 -13.29 -12.71
N PHE A 466 -4.58 -12.33 -13.46
CA PHE A 466 -3.58 -11.38 -12.99
C PHE A 466 -4.14 -10.46 -11.88
N GLY A 467 -5.29 -9.84 -12.11
CA GLY A 467 -5.92 -8.99 -11.09
C GLY A 467 -6.26 -9.75 -9.81
N THR A 468 -6.70 -11.02 -9.93
CA THR A 468 -6.96 -11.87 -8.77
C THR A 468 -5.69 -12.26 -8.03
N ALA A 469 -4.58 -12.52 -8.75
CA ALA A 469 -3.27 -12.77 -8.13
C ALA A 469 -2.78 -11.56 -7.34
N VAL A 470 -2.88 -10.35 -7.90
CA VAL A 470 -2.55 -9.10 -7.18
C VAL A 470 -3.45 -8.93 -5.95
N LYS A 471 -4.76 -9.18 -6.07
CA LYS A 471 -5.71 -9.13 -4.95
C LYS A 471 -5.35 -10.12 -3.83
N LEU A 472 -5.00 -11.36 -4.18
CA LEU A 472 -4.59 -12.39 -3.22
C LEU A 472 -3.29 -12.00 -2.52
N TRP A 473 -2.30 -11.53 -3.27
CA TRP A 473 -1.06 -11.01 -2.71
C TRP A 473 -1.31 -9.86 -1.74
N ALA A 474 -2.15 -8.89 -2.10
CA ALA A 474 -2.48 -7.75 -1.24
C ALA A 474 -3.19 -8.19 0.05
N LYS A 475 -4.11 -9.15 -0.04
CA LYS A 475 -4.77 -9.75 1.14
C LYS A 475 -3.79 -10.52 2.02
N ALA A 476 -2.97 -11.39 1.43
CA ALA A 476 -1.97 -12.19 2.15
C ALA A 476 -0.91 -11.30 2.84
N SER A 477 -0.59 -10.17 2.23
CA SER A 477 0.32 -9.17 2.78
C SER A 477 -0.33 -8.23 3.80
N GLN A 478 -1.61 -8.40 4.12
CA GLN A 478 -2.38 -7.53 5.02
C GLN A 478 -2.39 -6.06 4.57
N LEU A 479 -2.38 -5.83 3.26
CA LEU A 479 -2.40 -4.50 2.63
C LEU A 479 -3.76 -4.15 2.01
N CYS A 480 -4.75 -5.05 2.13
CA CYS A 480 -6.07 -4.92 1.52
C CYS A 480 -7.15 -4.84 2.60
N GLY A 481 -7.83 -3.70 2.71
CA GLY A 481 -8.92 -3.48 3.68
C GLY A 481 -9.13 -2.00 4.00
N ALA A 482 -10.03 -1.31 3.29
CA ALA A 482 -10.25 0.13 3.47
C ALA A 482 -10.72 0.51 4.89
N SER A 483 -11.49 -0.36 5.55
CA SER A 483 -11.90 -0.18 6.95
C SER A 483 -10.76 -0.32 7.95
N GLU A 484 -9.64 -0.93 7.54
CA GLU A 484 -8.45 -1.19 8.35
C GLU A 484 -7.31 -0.21 8.04
N GLY A 485 -7.60 0.88 7.32
CA GLY A 485 -6.60 1.88 6.94
C GLY A 485 -5.71 1.48 5.76
N ASN A 486 -6.11 0.47 5.00
CA ASN A 486 -5.38 -0.07 3.86
C ASN A 486 -6.08 0.30 2.53
N LEU A 487 -5.46 -0.01 1.39
CA LEU A 487 -6.15 0.13 0.10
C LEU A 487 -7.29 -0.89 -0.02
N SER A 488 -8.36 -0.56 -0.75
CA SER A 488 -9.41 -1.53 -1.06
C SER A 488 -8.92 -2.51 -2.13
N SER A 489 -9.56 -3.68 -2.23
CA SER A 489 -9.28 -4.60 -3.35
C SER A 489 -9.51 -3.93 -4.70
N TYR A 490 -10.53 -3.06 -4.79
CA TYR A 490 -10.81 -2.26 -5.97
C TYR A 490 -9.63 -1.36 -6.37
N ALA A 491 -8.99 -0.68 -5.42
CA ALA A 491 -7.81 0.14 -5.70
C ALA A 491 -6.65 -0.69 -6.27
N PHE A 492 -6.41 -1.90 -5.76
CA PHE A 492 -5.39 -2.80 -6.33
C PHE A 492 -5.73 -3.28 -7.74
N ILE A 493 -7.01 -3.53 -8.04
CA ILE A 493 -7.43 -3.89 -9.40
C ILE A 493 -7.21 -2.71 -10.35
N LEU A 494 -7.52 -1.46 -9.95
CA LEU A 494 -7.20 -0.29 -10.77
C LEU A 494 -5.69 -0.13 -11.01
N MET A 495 -4.86 -0.37 -9.98
CA MET A 495 -3.40 -0.39 -10.14
C MET A 495 -2.94 -1.46 -11.14
N ALA A 496 -3.56 -2.64 -11.12
CA ALA A 496 -3.26 -3.73 -12.05
C ALA A 496 -3.67 -3.39 -13.49
N VAL A 497 -4.89 -2.87 -13.70
CA VAL A 497 -5.36 -2.41 -15.02
C VAL A 497 -4.48 -1.29 -15.54
N TYR A 498 -4.16 -0.30 -14.71
CA TYR A 498 -3.26 0.80 -15.12
C TYR A 498 -1.89 0.30 -15.56
N PHE A 499 -1.28 -0.64 -14.81
CA PHE A 499 -0.03 -1.28 -15.21
C PHE A 499 -0.13 -1.95 -16.59
N LEU A 500 -1.23 -2.67 -16.85
CA LEU A 500 -1.48 -3.29 -18.16
C LEU A 500 -1.64 -2.27 -19.29
N GLN A 501 -2.18 -1.08 -19.01
CA GLN A 501 -2.33 -0.02 -20.00
C GLN A 501 -0.99 0.63 -20.35
N VAL A 502 -0.11 0.83 -19.37
CA VAL A 502 1.02 1.77 -19.53
C VAL A 502 2.41 1.15 -19.49
N ALA A 503 2.52 -0.11 -19.07
CA ALA A 503 3.84 -0.66 -18.80
C ALA A 503 3.98 -2.18 -18.96
N SER A 504 2.91 -2.95 -19.16
CA SER A 504 3.01 -4.40 -19.44
C SER A 504 3.78 -4.73 -20.73
N GLY A 505 3.81 -3.79 -21.68
CA GLY A 505 4.26 -4.01 -23.06
C GLY A 505 3.12 -4.38 -24.03
N ASP A 506 1.91 -4.67 -23.51
CA ASP A 506 0.75 -5.02 -24.33
C ASP A 506 -0.17 -3.84 -24.66
N GLU A 507 -0.01 -2.72 -23.95
CA GLU A 507 -0.80 -1.50 -24.15
C GLU A 507 -2.32 -1.78 -24.12
N LEU A 508 -2.81 -2.30 -22.98
CA LEU A 508 -4.24 -2.54 -22.78
C LEU A 508 -5.05 -1.27 -23.16
N PRO A 509 -6.10 -1.37 -24.00
CA PRO A 509 -6.81 -0.21 -24.49
C PRO A 509 -7.48 0.57 -23.36
N CYS A 510 -7.56 1.89 -23.49
CA CYS A 510 -8.34 2.72 -22.58
C CYS A 510 -9.81 2.72 -23.02
N LEU A 511 -10.64 1.85 -22.41
CA LEU A 511 -12.04 1.71 -22.83
C LEU A 511 -12.83 3.02 -22.71
N GLN A 512 -12.49 3.89 -21.75
CA GLN A 512 -13.19 5.16 -21.56
C GLN A 512 -12.83 6.23 -22.60
N ASP A 513 -11.71 6.10 -23.32
CA ASP A 513 -11.37 7.02 -24.42
C ASP A 513 -12.25 6.76 -25.66
N GLU A 514 -12.78 5.55 -25.80
CA GLU A 514 -13.64 5.14 -26.93
C GLU A 514 -15.14 5.24 -26.60
N LEU A 515 -15.50 5.50 -25.34
CA LEU A 515 -16.89 5.71 -24.93
C LEU A 515 -17.36 7.14 -25.24
N PRO A 516 -18.67 7.35 -25.45
CA PRO A 516 -19.24 8.68 -25.58
C PRO A 516 -18.89 9.58 -24.40
N SER A 517 -18.64 10.87 -24.67
CA SER A 517 -18.42 11.87 -23.63
C SER A 517 -19.61 11.92 -22.67
N GLY A 518 -19.33 11.82 -21.37
CA GLY A 518 -20.38 11.77 -20.34
C GLY A 518 -21.02 10.40 -20.14
N TRP A 519 -20.33 9.31 -20.51
CA TRP A 519 -20.77 7.93 -20.23
C TRP A 519 -21.27 7.80 -18.78
N ASP A 520 -22.54 7.42 -18.66
CA ASP A 520 -23.32 7.38 -17.42
C ASP A 520 -23.37 5.98 -16.78
N GLY A 521 -22.62 5.02 -17.33
CA GLY A 521 -22.73 3.62 -16.97
C GLY A 521 -23.56 2.77 -17.93
N ASP A 522 -23.87 3.28 -19.14
CA ASP A 522 -24.51 2.50 -20.21
C ASP A 522 -23.72 1.20 -20.50
N ASP A 523 -24.37 0.09 -20.22
CA ASP A 523 -23.79 -1.25 -20.35
C ASP A 523 -23.64 -1.65 -21.81
N GLN A 524 -24.56 -1.20 -22.69
CA GLN A 524 -24.63 -1.70 -24.06
C GLN A 524 -23.48 -1.17 -24.92
N ALA A 525 -23.17 0.12 -24.80
CA ALA A 525 -22.01 0.72 -25.47
C ALA A 525 -20.71 0.06 -25.01
N LEU A 526 -20.55 -0.13 -23.69
CA LEU A 526 -19.36 -0.74 -23.10
C LEU A 526 -19.21 -2.22 -23.50
N ASP A 527 -20.31 -2.97 -23.54
CA ASP A 527 -20.32 -4.38 -23.97
C ASP A 527 -19.92 -4.53 -25.43
N THR A 528 -20.45 -3.66 -26.28
CA THR A 528 -20.15 -3.66 -27.72
C THR A 528 -18.68 -3.39 -27.93
N LEU A 529 -18.16 -2.34 -27.29
CA LEU A 529 -16.75 -1.97 -27.32
C LEU A 529 -15.85 -3.11 -26.82
N ALA A 530 -16.20 -3.73 -25.69
CA ALA A 530 -15.42 -4.83 -25.13
C ALA A 530 -15.36 -6.04 -26.10
N ARG A 531 -16.46 -6.35 -26.78
CA ARG A 531 -16.51 -7.44 -27.79
C ARG A 531 -15.71 -7.13 -29.05
N GLU A 532 -15.51 -5.86 -29.38
CA GLU A 532 -14.68 -5.44 -30.49
C GLU A 532 -13.20 -5.48 -30.10
N GLN A 533 -12.87 -4.88 -28.95
CA GLN A 533 -11.49 -4.82 -28.44
C GLN A 533 -10.95 -6.22 -28.08
N CYS A 534 -11.79 -7.13 -27.61
CA CYS A 534 -11.39 -8.53 -27.37
C CYS A 534 -11.06 -9.31 -28.65
N LYS A 535 -11.18 -8.73 -29.85
CA LYS A 535 -10.64 -9.32 -31.08
C LYS A 535 -9.27 -8.76 -31.46
N ASN A 536 -9.00 -7.54 -31.00
CA ASN A 536 -7.81 -6.77 -31.40
C ASN A 536 -6.71 -6.80 -30.34
N TRP A 537 -7.04 -7.15 -29.10
CA TRP A 537 -6.11 -7.18 -27.98
C TRP A 537 -5.98 -8.59 -27.40
N ARG A 538 -4.75 -9.01 -27.16
CA ARG A 538 -4.40 -10.29 -26.52
C ARG A 538 -3.20 -10.08 -25.62
N SER A 539 -3.17 -10.81 -24.51
CA SER A 539 -1.98 -10.87 -23.68
C SER A 539 -0.83 -11.52 -24.44
N SER A 540 0.31 -10.83 -24.61
CA SER A 540 1.52 -11.42 -25.22
C SER A 540 2.43 -12.15 -24.23
N SER A 541 2.12 -12.05 -22.93
CA SER A 541 2.98 -12.48 -21.83
C SER A 541 2.30 -13.49 -20.91
N SER A 542 3.09 -14.12 -20.02
CA SER A 542 2.57 -15.05 -19.01
C SER A 542 2.13 -14.33 -17.73
N LEU A 543 1.30 -15.01 -16.93
CA LEU A 543 0.88 -14.55 -15.60
C LEU A 543 2.07 -14.16 -14.71
N TRP A 544 3.13 -14.98 -14.73
CA TRP A 544 4.34 -14.73 -13.95
C TRP A 544 5.03 -13.44 -14.41
N MET A 545 5.11 -13.19 -15.72
CA MET A 545 5.73 -11.98 -16.28
C MET A 545 4.93 -10.72 -15.93
N TYR A 546 3.60 -10.78 -15.97
CA TYR A 546 2.76 -9.68 -15.51
C TYR A 546 2.94 -9.38 -14.02
N LEU A 547 3.03 -10.40 -13.17
CA LEU A 547 3.28 -10.18 -11.75
C LEU A 547 4.68 -9.61 -11.50
N ALA A 548 5.70 -10.16 -12.13
CA ALA A 548 7.08 -9.64 -12.05
C ALA A 548 7.14 -8.17 -12.48
N GLY A 549 6.54 -7.85 -13.64
CA GLY A 549 6.48 -6.49 -14.17
C GLY A 549 5.69 -5.55 -13.27
N PHE A 550 4.56 -5.98 -12.70
CA PHE A 550 3.75 -5.19 -11.78
C PHE A 550 4.53 -4.81 -10.52
N PHE A 551 5.23 -5.77 -9.91
CA PHE A 551 6.05 -5.50 -8.72
C PHE A 551 7.27 -4.64 -9.07
N ALA A 552 7.89 -4.85 -10.24
CA ALA A 552 8.94 -3.98 -10.74
C ALA A 552 8.44 -2.53 -10.92
N PHE A 553 7.24 -2.35 -11.49
CA PHE A 553 6.62 -1.06 -11.74
C PHE A 553 6.45 -0.24 -10.47
N TYR A 554 5.76 -0.82 -9.49
CA TYR A 554 5.35 -0.10 -8.30
C TYR A 554 6.42 -0.14 -7.19
N SER A 555 7.43 -1.01 -7.26
CA SER A 555 8.53 -1.00 -6.27
C SER A 555 9.48 0.20 -6.41
N ASN A 556 9.51 0.84 -7.58
CA ASN A 556 10.50 1.86 -7.94
C ASN A 556 11.96 1.36 -7.77
N ALA A 557 12.19 0.08 -8.05
CA ALA A 557 13.51 -0.54 -7.97
C ALA A 557 14.50 0.13 -8.94
N ARG A 558 15.72 0.38 -8.47
CA ARG A 558 16.84 0.94 -9.25
C ARG A 558 18.02 -0.03 -9.27
N GLY A 559 18.93 0.13 -10.23
CA GLY A 559 20.15 -0.69 -10.32
C GLY A 559 19.90 -2.08 -10.92
N PRO A 560 20.65 -3.13 -10.52
CA PRO A 560 20.63 -4.47 -11.16
C PRO A 560 19.34 -5.27 -10.97
N LEU A 561 18.31 -4.68 -10.34
CA LEU A 561 16.96 -5.20 -10.19
C LEU A 561 15.94 -4.44 -11.07
N ALA A 562 16.36 -3.37 -11.75
CA ALA A 562 15.51 -2.66 -12.69
C ALA A 562 15.36 -3.48 -13.97
N LEU A 563 14.14 -3.57 -14.51
CA LEU A 563 13.94 -4.09 -15.85
C LEU A 563 14.54 -3.09 -16.83
N GLU A 564 15.52 -3.52 -17.60
CA GLU A 564 16.18 -2.66 -18.59
C GLU A 564 15.17 -2.23 -19.66
N GLY A 565 15.09 -0.93 -19.95
CA GLY A 565 14.09 -0.35 -20.86
C GLY A 565 12.73 0.00 -20.23
N TYR A 566 12.59 -0.14 -18.90
CA TYR A 566 11.33 0.07 -18.20
C TYR A 566 11.35 1.34 -17.32
N GLU A 567 10.41 2.28 -17.51
CA GLU A 567 10.28 3.47 -16.65
C GLU A 567 9.39 3.15 -15.43
N PRO A 568 9.92 3.13 -14.19
CA PRO A 568 9.16 2.79 -12.99
C PRO A 568 8.04 3.80 -12.70
N PHE A 569 7.08 3.40 -11.85
CA PHE A 569 6.02 4.30 -11.40
C PHE A 569 6.61 5.50 -10.62
N ARG A 570 6.24 6.72 -11.02
CA ARG A 570 6.76 7.96 -10.42
C ARG A 570 5.97 8.32 -9.16
N TRP A 571 6.27 7.63 -8.07
CA TRP A 571 5.65 7.87 -6.77
C TRP A 571 5.70 9.34 -6.35
N GLY A 572 4.55 9.87 -5.93
CA GLY A 572 4.43 11.25 -5.49
C GLY A 572 4.20 12.28 -6.60
N GLU A 573 4.26 11.87 -7.87
CA GLU A 573 4.04 12.72 -9.03
C GLU A 573 2.97 12.16 -9.97
N GLU A 574 2.98 10.84 -10.20
CA GLU A 574 2.08 10.16 -11.12
C GLU A 574 0.81 9.69 -10.42
N VAL A 575 -0.30 9.75 -11.16
CA VAL A 575 -1.62 9.30 -10.71
C VAL A 575 -1.96 8.02 -11.45
N VAL A 576 -2.32 6.98 -10.71
CA VAL A 576 -2.95 5.78 -11.28
C VAL A 576 -4.32 6.18 -11.78
N SER A 577 -4.45 6.36 -13.11
CA SER A 577 -5.69 6.77 -13.77
C SER A 577 -6.01 5.82 -14.92
N VAL A 578 -6.93 4.89 -14.66
CA VAL A 578 -7.44 3.94 -15.67
C VAL A 578 -8.21 4.66 -16.77
N ARG A 579 -8.87 5.78 -16.42
CA ARG A 579 -9.62 6.64 -17.34
C ARG A 579 -8.75 7.30 -18.40
N LEU A 580 -7.52 7.70 -18.04
CA LEU A 580 -6.61 8.31 -19.01
C LEU A 580 -5.75 7.28 -19.73
N GLY A 581 -5.49 6.13 -19.10
CA GLY A 581 -4.80 4.98 -19.69
C GLY A 581 -3.40 5.27 -20.25
N ARG A 582 -2.77 6.39 -19.88
CA ARG A 582 -1.52 6.86 -20.48
C ARG A 582 -0.61 7.55 -19.46
N ARG A 583 0.67 7.67 -19.84
CA ARG A 583 1.70 8.36 -19.06
C ARG A 583 2.30 9.51 -19.84
N SER A 584 2.64 10.58 -19.13
CA SER A 584 3.41 11.71 -19.68
C SER A 584 4.14 12.41 -18.56
N ARG A 585 5.36 12.90 -18.82
CA ARG A 585 6.10 13.72 -17.84
C ARG A 585 5.37 15.01 -17.47
N ARG A 586 4.49 15.50 -18.36
CA ARG A 586 3.63 16.68 -18.12
C ARG A 586 2.32 16.33 -17.39
N LEU A 587 1.94 15.05 -17.36
CA LEU A 587 0.76 14.57 -16.66
C LEU A 587 1.19 14.12 -15.25
N THR A 588 0.95 15.01 -14.29
CA THR A 588 1.31 14.87 -12.88
C THR A 588 0.07 15.12 -12.02
N VAL A 589 0.14 14.83 -10.73
CA VAL A 589 -0.91 15.12 -9.74
C VAL A 589 -1.37 16.59 -9.73
N GLU A 590 -0.55 17.53 -10.22
CA GLU A 590 -0.89 18.96 -10.31
C GLU A 590 -1.53 19.37 -11.64
N SER A 591 -1.60 18.46 -12.61
CA SER A 591 -2.13 18.75 -13.95
C SER A 591 -3.64 19.01 -13.94
N GLU A 592 -4.12 19.69 -14.99
CA GLU A 592 -5.53 20.11 -15.12
C GLU A 592 -6.50 18.93 -15.07
N GLU A 593 -6.08 17.80 -15.64
CA GLU A 593 -6.83 16.55 -15.70
C GLU A 593 -7.18 15.96 -14.32
N PHE A 594 -6.46 16.37 -13.26
CA PHE A 594 -6.68 15.91 -11.88
C PHE A 594 -7.06 17.05 -10.92
N GLN A 595 -7.54 18.18 -11.45
CA GLN A 595 -7.96 19.32 -10.62
C GLN A 595 -9.17 19.01 -9.72
N GLU A 596 -10.00 18.04 -10.10
CA GLU A 596 -11.12 17.60 -9.27
C GLU A 596 -10.69 16.60 -8.18
N LEU A 597 -9.53 15.94 -8.36
CA LEU A 597 -9.06 14.86 -7.48
C LEU A 597 -8.84 15.36 -6.04
N GLY A 598 -9.58 14.76 -5.11
CA GLY A 598 -9.59 15.12 -3.71
C GLY A 598 -8.24 14.88 -3.00
N ARG A 599 -7.91 15.78 -2.07
CA ARG A 599 -6.73 15.69 -1.18
C ARG A 599 -5.42 15.39 -1.92
N ARG A 600 -5.27 15.93 -3.12
CA ARG A 600 -4.07 15.81 -3.95
C ARG A 600 -2.86 16.46 -3.25
N GLN A 601 -1.74 15.74 -3.17
CA GLN A 601 -0.54 16.24 -2.50
C GLN A 601 0.71 15.52 -3.02
N LYS A 602 1.70 16.31 -3.48
CA LYS A 602 3.00 15.77 -3.89
C LYS A 602 3.63 14.88 -2.82
N GLY A 603 4.34 13.87 -3.29
CA GLY A 603 5.07 12.91 -2.44
C GLY A 603 4.26 11.68 -2.04
N PHE A 604 2.96 11.66 -2.32
CA PHE A 604 2.07 10.55 -1.99
C PHE A 604 1.50 9.80 -3.19
N LEU A 605 0.99 8.60 -2.95
CA LEU A 605 0.27 7.82 -3.95
C LEU A 605 -1.06 8.47 -4.29
N HIS A 606 -1.42 8.46 -5.57
CA HIS A 606 -2.73 8.92 -6.04
C HIS A 606 -3.33 7.85 -6.95
N ILE A 607 -4.57 7.44 -6.62
CA ILE A 607 -5.35 6.50 -7.43
C ILE A 607 -6.70 7.17 -7.66
N GLU A 608 -6.93 7.61 -8.88
CA GLU A 608 -8.18 8.23 -9.31
C GLU A 608 -9.25 7.15 -9.51
N ASP A 609 -10.47 7.40 -9.03
CA ASP A 609 -11.62 6.61 -9.44
C ASP A 609 -12.06 7.00 -10.87
N PRO A 610 -12.18 6.04 -11.81
CA PRO A 610 -12.46 6.32 -13.21
C PRO A 610 -13.84 6.94 -13.49
N VAL A 611 -14.80 6.83 -12.57
CA VAL A 611 -16.15 7.41 -12.69
C VAL A 611 -16.33 8.60 -11.74
N GLU A 612 -15.87 8.48 -10.48
CA GLU A 612 -15.91 9.57 -9.52
C GLU A 612 -14.59 10.35 -9.48
N LEU A 613 -14.36 11.27 -10.42
CA LEU A 613 -13.04 11.93 -10.58
C LEU A 613 -12.53 12.68 -9.34
N SER A 614 -13.43 13.10 -8.46
CA SER A 614 -13.05 13.71 -7.17
C SER A 614 -12.56 12.71 -6.12
N ARG A 615 -12.75 11.41 -6.34
CA ARG A 615 -12.40 10.34 -5.42
C ARG A 615 -10.96 9.89 -5.64
N ASN A 616 -10.12 10.19 -4.66
CA ASN A 616 -8.82 9.57 -4.51
C ASN A 616 -8.92 8.35 -3.59
N LEU A 617 -8.66 7.15 -4.11
CA LEU A 617 -8.76 5.91 -3.34
C LEU A 617 -7.66 5.76 -2.28
N ARG A 618 -6.57 6.52 -2.41
CA ARG A 618 -5.53 6.65 -1.38
C ARG A 618 -6.07 7.23 -0.08
N ASP A 619 -7.20 7.92 -0.08
CA ASP A 619 -7.81 8.47 1.15
C ASP A 619 -8.17 7.40 2.20
N ALA A 620 -8.20 6.12 1.81
CA ALA A 620 -8.37 5.02 2.74
C ALA A 620 -7.10 4.70 3.55
N LEU A 621 -5.91 5.10 3.07
CA LEU A 621 -4.64 4.79 3.72
C LEU A 621 -4.43 5.59 5.00
N TRP A 622 -4.15 4.88 6.10
CA TRP A 622 -3.69 5.50 7.34
C TRP A 622 -2.24 5.98 7.23
N PRO A 623 -1.81 6.95 8.06
CA PRO A 623 -0.42 7.39 8.10
C PRO A 623 0.54 6.21 8.31
N GLY A 624 1.57 6.09 7.47
CA GLY A 624 2.54 4.98 7.54
C GLY A 624 2.19 3.77 6.68
N HIS A 625 0.93 3.62 6.24
CA HIS A 625 0.51 2.44 5.47
C HIS A 625 0.95 2.51 4.01
N GLU A 626 1.17 3.71 3.48
CA GLU A 626 1.76 3.88 2.14
C GLU A 626 3.21 3.38 2.10
N GLU A 627 3.99 3.63 3.16
CA GLU A 627 5.35 3.13 3.31
C GLU A 627 5.38 1.60 3.46
N LEU A 628 4.41 1.02 4.19
CA LEU A 628 4.24 -0.43 4.29
C LEU A 628 3.95 -1.05 2.91
N LEU A 629 3.05 -0.44 2.14
CA LEU A 629 2.75 -0.85 0.77
C LEU A 629 4.00 -0.81 -0.11
N ARG A 630 4.74 0.30 -0.11
CA ARG A 630 6.00 0.44 -0.88
C ARG A 630 7.03 -0.61 -0.50
N HIS A 631 7.23 -0.84 0.80
CA HIS A 631 8.17 -1.84 1.29
C HIS A 631 7.79 -3.25 0.83
N GLN A 632 6.52 -3.63 0.94
CA GLN A 632 6.08 -4.96 0.53
C GLN A 632 6.19 -5.17 -0.99
N LEU A 633 5.90 -4.14 -1.79
CA LEU A 633 6.12 -4.17 -3.25
C LEU A 633 7.59 -4.42 -3.59
N GLN A 634 8.51 -3.76 -2.89
CA GLN A 634 9.96 -3.95 -3.05
C GLN A 634 10.42 -5.35 -2.63
N GLN A 635 9.95 -5.85 -1.49
CA GLN A 635 10.27 -7.21 -1.04
C GLN A 635 9.76 -8.26 -2.04
N THR A 636 8.53 -8.10 -2.51
CA THR A 636 7.93 -9.04 -3.47
C THR A 636 8.68 -8.99 -4.80
N HIS A 637 9.03 -7.81 -5.30
CA HIS A 637 9.89 -7.66 -6.48
C HIS A 637 11.22 -8.40 -6.32
N GLY A 638 11.86 -8.28 -5.15
CA GLY A 638 13.10 -9.00 -4.84
C GLY A 638 12.97 -10.53 -4.96
N ILE A 639 11.84 -11.10 -4.56
CA ILE A 639 11.55 -12.54 -4.72
C ILE A 639 11.49 -12.93 -6.20
N PHE A 640 10.79 -12.15 -7.03
CA PHE A 640 10.73 -12.40 -8.47
C PHE A 640 12.11 -12.32 -9.14
N VAL A 641 12.96 -11.37 -8.71
CA VAL A 641 14.32 -11.28 -9.26
C VAL A 641 15.20 -12.45 -8.81
N LEU A 642 15.08 -12.92 -7.56
CA LEU A 642 15.82 -14.11 -7.11
C LEU A 642 15.40 -15.36 -7.88
N GLN A 643 14.10 -15.54 -8.08
CA GLN A 643 13.56 -16.62 -8.92
C GLN A 643 14.12 -16.52 -10.34
N ALA A 644 14.16 -15.33 -10.94
CA ALA A 644 14.74 -15.14 -12.27
C ALA A 644 16.26 -15.41 -12.32
N LYS A 645 17.02 -15.03 -11.29
CA LYS A 645 18.47 -15.25 -11.22
C LYS A 645 18.86 -16.72 -11.10
N SER A 646 18.00 -17.55 -10.49
CA SER A 646 18.20 -19.01 -10.44
C SER A 646 18.23 -19.67 -11.83
N MET A 647 17.87 -18.94 -12.89
CA MET A 647 17.86 -19.38 -14.28
C MET A 647 19.20 -19.17 -15.00
N LEU A 648 20.15 -18.42 -14.43
CA LEU A 648 21.43 -18.14 -15.09
C LEU A 648 22.35 -19.38 -15.08
N PRO A 649 23.00 -19.74 -16.20
CA PRO A 649 23.94 -20.86 -16.24
C PRO A 649 25.05 -20.70 -15.19
N GLY A 650 25.18 -21.67 -14.29
CA GLY A 650 26.20 -21.67 -13.22
C GLY A 650 25.74 -21.12 -11.87
N ALA A 651 24.47 -20.74 -11.70
CA ALA A 651 23.91 -20.46 -10.37
C ALA A 651 23.84 -21.78 -9.55
N PRO A 652 24.34 -21.82 -8.30
CA PRO A 652 24.16 -23.00 -7.46
C PRO A 652 22.67 -23.22 -7.22
N MET A 653 22.16 -24.39 -7.62
CA MET A 653 20.84 -24.85 -7.21
C MET A 653 20.86 -25.14 -5.71
N GLU A 654 20.55 -24.14 -4.89
CA GLU A 654 20.17 -24.37 -3.50
C GLU A 654 18.65 -24.30 -3.38
N VAL A 655 18.09 -25.45 -3.03
CA VAL A 655 16.66 -25.81 -2.93
C VAL A 655 15.95 -25.06 -1.82
#